data_AF-A0A814IEU9-F1
#
_entry.id   AF-A0A814IEU9-F1
#
_cell.length_a   1.000
_cell.length_b   1.000
_cell.length_c   1.000
_cell.angle_alpha   90.00
_cell.angle_beta   90.00
_cell.angle_gamma   90.00
#
_symmetry.space_group_name_H-M   'P 1'
#
loop_
_entity.id
_entity.type
_entity.pdbx_description
1 polymer ?
#
loop_
_entity_poly.entity_id
_entity_poly.type
_entity_poly.pdbx_seq_one_letter_code
_entity_poly.pdbx_strand_id
1 'polypeptide(L)'
;MDDTEFDQVPQILFQGISSLEKMGAPGTLIPLTNDTRAVLCGADSNNVIIVATRFGQGRCLVFAHNSYPGIFLNIEKKNQQFVENCRQWLARGHEAEFLSINQAKTMHDIATDGKILVWDGHRSKSDTLMNDLCDYLQRGGALICGTTAWGWLQQNPGKLLPDFPFARFCDYIGVKVTDNYANCSNPIQFREDLIQFKNVYNVVQNLTDNPNNAQDLAIVGSAIKELGDTLPGVPIETLQDIVMNAGQEVIPAQSCPVRNKTHREQSSGICGIMCALPGIKAPGVRNFPGDFDRPPHILTNVQCRIESKANEWYCTGYYVAAGIPIQIDILEQKGPTGWTARIGCHSDDIGRCDEFRRWPCISICRPLSNKTTKMSSAFGGLLFFQNSSDGSSSISVNLHHVVLTPTYDITDPNRAELWKYRCSNAPGLWADISGRYIAFNLPSKSVIHLKSAELDRVIQFWDSIVLAHHDLRGTKPIHRERIVCDEQPSAGYMHSGYPVVTHLDVCDSNSEDFIFNSEKLETNGAWGLFHELGHNMQQGWWTFEGTGEVTVNIFTLHAMDKVCHLEPWIHTWLQDQISSTKKYIEKGSNFNEWKEKPGVALFIYAQLIREYGWSSYKDVFRKYEEIQPKLGSDQEKMDYWITTFSRQVGHNLVPLFKFWGFPISKSTIDDLKKLPIPQIYDQLIQVAPERYSI
;
A
#
# COMPACT_ATOMS: atom_id res chain seq x y z
N MET A 1 10.08 37.48 24.88
CA MET A 1 10.33 36.07 25.24
C MET A 1 11.49 35.61 24.39
N ASP A 2 12.56 35.15 25.04
CA ASP A 2 13.76 34.55 24.44
C ASP A 2 13.39 33.19 23.81
N ASP A 3 14.17 32.69 22.85
CA ASP A 3 13.96 31.39 22.20
C ASP A 3 13.98 30.22 23.20
N THR A 4 14.71 30.37 24.31
CA THR A 4 14.73 29.43 25.44
C THR A 4 13.36 29.20 26.09
N GLU A 5 12.46 30.17 26.03
CA GLU A 5 11.12 30.09 26.61
C GLU A 5 10.14 29.34 25.69
N PHE A 6 10.40 29.33 24.37
CA PHE A 6 9.56 28.61 23.42
C PHE A 6 9.80 27.09 23.46
N ASP A 7 11.01 26.66 23.80
CA ASP A 7 11.32 25.24 23.99
C ASP A 7 10.58 24.61 25.18
N GLN A 8 10.20 25.42 26.17
CA GLN A 8 9.50 24.97 27.37
C GLN A 8 7.97 25.02 27.23
N VAL A 9 7.44 25.37 26.05
CA VAL A 9 5.99 25.48 25.84
C VAL A 9 5.22 24.24 26.24
N PRO A 10 5.66 23.01 25.92
CA PRO A 10 4.95 21.81 26.35
C PRO A 10 4.79 21.74 27.88
N GLN A 11 5.87 22.03 28.61
CA GLN A 11 5.89 22.06 30.08
C GLN A 11 5.03 23.20 30.64
N ILE A 12 5.06 24.38 30.01
CA ILE A 12 4.22 25.53 30.38
C ILE A 12 2.74 25.16 30.24
N LEU A 13 2.36 24.57 29.10
CA LEU A 13 0.96 24.22 28.83
C LEU A 13 0.45 23.10 29.74
N PHE A 14 1.30 22.15 30.12
CA PHE A 14 0.97 21.05 31.04
C PHE A 14 1.38 21.29 32.49
N GLN A 15 1.72 22.52 32.88
CA GLN A 15 2.08 22.82 34.26
C GLN A 15 0.94 22.48 35.23
N GLY A 16 1.20 21.55 36.15
CA GLY A 16 0.21 21.05 37.11
C GLY A 16 -0.78 20.01 36.55
N ILE A 17 -0.50 19.45 35.36
CA ILE A 17 -1.40 18.55 34.63
C ILE A 17 -0.59 17.38 34.05
N SER A 18 -1.03 16.14 34.30
CA SER A 18 -0.34 14.95 33.82
C SER A 18 -0.97 14.32 32.57
N SER A 19 -2.19 14.71 32.20
CA SER A 19 -2.92 14.11 31.09
C SER A 19 -4.06 14.98 30.58
N LEU A 20 -4.48 14.76 29.33
CA LEU A 20 -5.66 15.37 28.71
C LEU A 20 -6.61 14.27 28.22
N GLU A 21 -7.93 14.48 28.33
CA GLU A 21 -8.91 13.50 27.84
C GLU A 21 -8.81 13.32 26.32
N LYS A 22 -8.97 12.08 25.86
CA LYS A 22 -9.01 11.76 24.44
C LYS A 22 -10.35 12.20 23.86
N MET A 23 -10.34 13.19 22.96
CA MET A 23 -11.54 13.66 22.29
C MET A 23 -11.65 13.01 20.91
N GLY A 24 -12.65 12.15 20.72
CA GLY A 24 -12.88 11.44 19.46
C GLY A 24 -11.72 10.53 19.04
N ALA A 25 -11.44 10.48 17.74
CA ALA A 25 -10.32 9.73 17.16
C ALA A 25 -9.35 10.73 16.50
N PRO A 26 -8.38 11.29 17.26
CA PRO A 26 -7.46 12.28 16.73
C PRO A 26 -6.65 11.76 15.53
N GLY A 27 -6.32 12.66 14.59
CA GLY A 27 -5.32 12.41 13.56
C GLY A 27 -3.89 12.63 14.08
N THR A 28 -2.92 12.76 13.17
CA THR A 28 -1.55 13.16 13.54
C THR A 28 -1.12 14.48 12.89
N LEU A 29 -0.24 15.21 13.57
CA LEU A 29 0.38 16.45 13.13
C LEU A 29 1.91 16.28 12.99
N ILE A 30 2.56 17.12 12.19
CA ILE A 30 4.03 17.16 12.08
C ILE A 30 4.51 18.62 12.25
N PRO A 31 5.25 18.96 13.32
CA PRO A 31 5.88 20.27 13.45
C PRO A 31 7.13 20.35 12.54
N LEU A 32 7.15 21.32 11.62
CA LEU A 32 8.13 21.39 10.53
C LEU A 32 9.23 22.43 10.70
N THR A 33 9.01 23.46 11.54
CA THR A 33 9.88 24.64 11.59
C THR A 33 10.46 24.87 12.98
N ASN A 34 11.50 25.70 13.05
CA ASN A 34 12.04 26.22 14.31
C ASN A 34 11.01 26.89 15.21
N ASP A 35 9.92 27.38 14.63
CA ASP A 35 8.83 28.03 15.34
C ASP A 35 7.70 27.08 15.71
N THR A 36 7.88 25.78 15.57
CA THR A 36 6.86 24.78 15.93
C THR A 36 7.36 23.79 16.99
N ARG A 37 6.48 23.39 17.92
CA ARG A 37 6.78 22.40 18.97
C ARG A 37 5.62 21.44 19.12
N ALA A 38 5.92 20.13 19.15
CA ALA A 38 4.95 19.14 19.63
C ALA A 38 4.63 19.47 21.09
N VAL A 39 3.37 19.34 21.49
CA VAL A 39 2.89 19.66 22.85
C VAL A 39 2.33 18.41 23.53
N LEU A 40 1.66 17.54 22.79
CA LEU A 40 1.12 16.28 23.30
C LEU A 40 1.21 15.22 22.21
N CYS A 41 1.68 14.03 22.60
CA CYS A 41 1.77 12.86 21.73
C CYS A 41 0.86 11.74 22.29
N GLY A 42 0.43 10.84 21.41
CA GLY A 42 -0.35 9.65 21.73
C GLY A 42 0.51 8.52 22.28
N ALA A 43 0.38 7.33 21.69
CA ALA A 43 1.09 6.13 22.13
C ALA A 43 2.62 6.24 21.93
N ASP A 44 3.06 6.99 20.92
CA ASP A 44 4.46 7.23 20.60
C ASP A 44 4.66 8.62 19.98
N SER A 45 5.92 8.96 19.67
CA SER A 45 6.29 10.26 19.13
C SER A 45 5.75 10.52 17.71
N ASN A 46 5.35 9.50 16.94
CA ASN A 46 4.71 9.70 15.63
C ASN A 46 3.25 10.15 15.75
N ASN A 47 2.66 10.09 16.96
CA ASN A 47 1.24 10.37 17.19
C ASN A 47 1.06 11.76 17.81
N VAL A 48 1.63 12.81 17.19
CA VAL A 48 1.50 14.19 17.71
C VAL A 48 0.07 14.69 17.55
N ILE A 49 -0.55 15.09 18.66
CA ILE A 49 -1.96 15.51 18.75
C ILE A 49 -2.10 17.03 18.83
N ILE A 50 -1.13 17.69 19.47
CA ILE A 50 -1.13 19.14 19.69
C ILE A 50 0.21 19.68 19.24
N VAL A 51 0.20 20.74 18.43
CA VAL A 51 1.38 21.50 18.04
C VAL A 51 1.19 22.96 18.44
N ALA A 52 2.18 23.53 19.12
CA ALA A 52 2.29 24.97 19.31
C ALA A 52 3.14 25.57 18.17
N THR A 53 2.72 26.71 17.64
CA THR A 53 3.47 27.43 16.60
C THR A 53 3.53 28.93 16.87
N ARG A 54 4.67 29.55 16.55
CA ARG A 54 4.83 31.00 16.39
C ARG A 54 4.76 31.33 14.89
N PHE A 55 3.94 32.30 14.53
CA PHE A 55 3.84 32.73 13.13
C PHE A 55 3.77 34.26 13.06
N GLY A 56 4.76 34.86 12.40
CA GLY A 56 5.01 36.30 12.52
C GLY A 56 5.19 36.70 13.98
N GLN A 57 4.38 37.62 14.48
CA GLN A 57 4.40 38.00 15.90
C GLN A 57 3.44 37.15 16.75
N GLY A 58 2.58 36.32 16.16
CA GLY A 58 1.45 35.61 16.78
C GLY A 58 1.79 34.26 17.42
N ARG A 59 0.80 33.66 18.10
CA ARG A 59 0.88 32.31 18.71
C ARG A 59 -0.35 31.50 18.35
N CYS A 60 -0.15 30.22 18.01
CA CYS A 60 -1.23 29.32 17.65
C CYS A 60 -1.07 27.94 18.31
N LEU A 61 -2.18 27.34 18.73
CA LEU A 61 -2.28 25.92 19.08
C LEU A 61 -3.11 25.18 18.03
N VAL A 62 -2.50 24.18 17.40
CA VAL A 62 -3.13 23.32 16.39
C VAL A 62 -3.43 21.95 17.01
N PHE A 63 -4.67 21.50 16.92
CA PHE A 63 -5.13 20.21 17.43
C PHE A 63 -5.52 19.26 16.28
N ALA A 64 -5.19 17.98 16.44
CA ALA A 64 -5.49 16.94 15.45
C ALA A 64 -6.96 16.44 15.44
N HIS A 65 -7.86 17.13 16.15
CA HIS A 65 -9.29 16.79 16.19
C HIS A 65 -10.15 18.04 16.41
N ASN A 66 -11.28 18.14 15.71
CA ASN A 66 -12.20 19.29 15.76
C ASN A 66 -12.91 19.48 17.11
N SER A 67 -12.95 18.46 17.96
CA SER A 67 -13.59 18.55 19.28
C SER A 67 -12.73 19.27 20.33
N TYR A 68 -11.41 19.35 20.17
CA TYR A 68 -10.53 19.99 21.16
C TYR A 68 -10.76 21.51 21.29
N PRO A 69 -10.91 22.29 20.21
CA PRO A 69 -11.26 23.71 20.30
C PRO A 69 -12.50 23.99 21.18
N GLY A 70 -13.46 23.05 21.26
CA GLY A 70 -14.65 23.18 22.10
C GLY A 70 -14.36 23.30 23.61
N ILE A 71 -13.23 22.77 24.09
CA ILE A 71 -12.81 22.84 25.50
C ILE A 71 -12.62 24.29 25.97
N PHE A 72 -12.21 25.18 25.07
CA PHE A 72 -11.94 26.58 25.36
C PHE A 72 -13.20 27.46 25.37
N LEU A 73 -14.27 26.99 24.72
CA LEU A 73 -15.56 27.66 24.68
C LEU A 73 -16.48 27.19 25.82
N ASN A 74 -16.35 25.93 26.24
CA ASN A 74 -17.09 25.32 27.34
C ASN A 74 -16.12 24.71 28.35
N ILE A 75 -15.60 25.53 29.25
CA ILE A 75 -14.53 25.16 30.18
C ILE A 75 -15.10 24.33 31.34
N GLU A 76 -14.90 23.02 31.28
CA GLU A 76 -15.18 22.12 32.40
C GLU A 76 -14.06 22.19 33.46
N LYS A 77 -14.42 21.95 34.73
CA LYS A 77 -13.48 21.98 35.87
C LYS A 77 -12.22 21.12 35.64
N LYS A 78 -12.38 19.96 35.00
CA LYS A 78 -11.26 19.03 34.71
C LYS A 78 -10.22 19.61 33.74
N ASN A 79 -10.61 20.56 32.89
CA ASN A 79 -9.76 21.19 31.87
C ASN A 79 -9.31 22.60 32.27
N GLN A 80 -9.79 23.12 33.41
CA GLN A 80 -9.61 24.52 33.80
C GLN A 80 -8.13 24.94 33.85
N GLN A 81 -7.27 24.11 34.45
CA GLN A 81 -5.84 24.40 34.53
C GLN A 81 -5.19 24.43 33.13
N PHE A 82 -5.54 23.48 32.25
CA PHE A 82 -4.96 23.39 30.91
C PHE A 82 -5.34 24.62 30.08
N VAL A 83 -6.63 24.97 30.14
CA VAL A 83 -7.17 26.14 29.46
C VAL A 83 -6.51 27.43 29.94
N GLU A 84 -6.27 27.56 31.24
CA GLU A 84 -5.61 28.76 31.78
C GLU A 84 -4.13 28.83 31.39
N ASN A 85 -3.40 27.72 31.45
CA ASN A 85 -2.01 27.66 30.96
C ASN A 85 -1.93 28.06 29.46
N CYS A 86 -2.85 27.54 28.64
CA CYS A 86 -2.98 27.93 27.23
C CYS A 86 -3.30 29.42 27.07
N ARG A 87 -4.21 29.99 27.87
CA ARG A 87 -4.57 31.41 27.82
C ARG A 87 -3.34 32.28 28.11
N GLN A 88 -2.64 31.99 29.21
CA GLN A 88 -1.44 32.72 29.62
C GLN A 88 -0.36 32.67 28.54
N TRP A 89 -0.12 31.49 27.95
CA TRP A 89 0.86 31.36 26.88
C TRP A 89 0.44 32.11 25.60
N LEU A 90 -0.79 31.91 25.12
CA LEU A 90 -1.28 32.52 23.89
C LEU A 90 -1.35 34.05 23.98
N ALA A 91 -1.84 34.58 25.10
CA ALA A 91 -1.97 36.02 25.35
C ALA A 91 -0.70 36.67 25.92
N ARG A 92 0.39 35.92 26.08
CA ARG A 92 1.67 36.42 26.62
C ARG A 92 1.50 37.04 28.02
N GLY A 93 0.68 36.44 28.86
CA GLY A 93 0.37 36.90 30.21
C GLY A 93 -0.67 38.02 30.30
N HIS A 94 -1.19 38.53 29.18
CA HIS A 94 -2.25 39.54 29.18
C HIS A 94 -3.62 38.88 29.35
N GLU A 95 -4.57 39.62 29.92
CA GLU A 95 -5.97 39.18 29.91
C GLU A 95 -6.48 39.08 28.47
N ALA A 96 -7.15 37.97 28.16
CA ALA A 96 -7.75 37.76 26.86
C ALA A 96 -8.97 36.84 26.96
N GLU A 97 -9.98 37.10 26.13
CA GLU A 97 -11.20 36.30 26.04
C GLU A 97 -11.15 35.33 24.86
N PHE A 98 -11.75 34.15 25.02
CA PHE A 98 -11.90 33.21 23.90
C PHE A 98 -13.08 33.62 23.03
N LEU A 99 -12.86 33.73 21.73
CA LEU A 99 -13.88 34.10 20.74
C LEU A 99 -14.01 32.99 19.69
N SER A 100 -15.20 32.37 19.61
CA SER A 100 -15.48 31.39 18.55
C SER A 100 -15.63 32.07 17.20
N ILE A 101 -14.98 31.50 16.18
CA ILE A 101 -15.09 31.94 14.78
C ILE A 101 -15.59 30.84 13.85
N ASN A 102 -16.23 29.80 14.38
CA ASN A 102 -16.69 28.64 13.60
C ASN A 102 -17.73 28.99 12.51
N GLN A 103 -18.38 30.15 12.62
CA GLN A 103 -19.34 30.65 11.64
C GLN A 103 -18.82 31.86 10.84
N ALA A 104 -17.60 32.33 11.11
CA ALA A 104 -17.00 33.47 10.42
C ALA A 104 -16.60 33.07 8.99
N LYS A 105 -16.80 33.99 8.04
CA LYS A 105 -16.36 33.85 6.64
C LYS A 105 -15.13 34.70 6.30
N THR A 106 -14.92 35.77 7.07
CA THR A 106 -13.82 36.75 7.00
C THR A 106 -13.56 37.30 8.40
N MET A 107 -12.43 37.99 8.61
CA MET A 107 -11.95 38.48 9.92
C MET A 107 -11.64 39.99 9.97
N HIS A 108 -12.14 40.78 9.01
CA HIS A 108 -11.86 42.22 9.02
C HIS A 108 -12.23 42.86 10.37
N ASP A 109 -11.31 43.67 10.89
CA ASP A 109 -11.41 44.48 12.10
C ASP A 109 -11.32 43.77 13.47
N ILE A 110 -10.86 42.52 13.55
CA ILE A 110 -10.57 41.91 14.85
C ILE A 110 -9.20 42.36 15.38
N ALA A 111 -9.23 42.99 16.56
CA ALA A 111 -8.05 43.40 17.31
C ALA A 111 -7.25 42.17 17.79
N THR A 112 -5.92 42.28 17.74
CA THR A 112 -5.00 41.25 18.23
C THR A 112 -4.93 41.21 19.76
N ASP A 113 -5.25 42.32 20.41
CA ASP A 113 -5.16 42.47 21.86
C ASP A 113 -6.44 41.98 22.54
N GLY A 114 -6.28 41.27 23.66
CA GLY A 114 -7.40 40.84 24.51
C GLY A 114 -8.31 39.76 23.92
N LYS A 115 -7.97 39.16 22.78
CA LYS A 115 -8.77 38.11 22.13
C LYS A 115 -7.91 36.91 21.73
N ILE A 116 -8.43 35.72 22.02
CA ILE A 116 -7.91 34.45 21.52
C ILE A 116 -9.00 33.83 20.65
N LEU A 117 -8.72 33.66 19.36
CA LEU A 117 -9.66 33.07 18.43
C LEU A 117 -9.71 31.56 18.59
N VAL A 118 -10.90 30.97 18.49
CA VAL A 118 -11.12 29.54 18.59
C VAL A 118 -11.87 29.03 17.37
N TRP A 119 -11.26 28.08 16.65
CA TRP A 119 -11.74 27.59 15.36
C TRP A 119 -11.70 26.05 15.25
N ASP A 120 -12.84 25.42 15.01
CA ASP A 120 -12.97 23.95 14.89
C ASP A 120 -12.60 23.37 13.51
N GLY A 121 -12.15 24.21 12.57
CA GLY A 121 -11.68 23.81 11.24
C GLY A 121 -12.70 23.09 10.34
N HIS A 122 -13.92 22.81 10.81
CA HIS A 122 -14.82 21.81 10.19
C HIS A 122 -15.75 22.43 9.14
N ARG A 123 -15.78 23.77 9.00
CA ARG A 123 -16.77 24.47 8.15
C ARG A 123 -16.23 25.57 7.23
N SER A 124 -14.93 25.90 7.29
CA SER A 124 -14.40 26.90 6.36
C SER A 124 -14.07 26.28 5.01
N LYS A 125 -14.66 26.86 3.96
CA LYS A 125 -14.38 26.55 2.56
C LYS A 125 -13.72 27.73 1.83
N SER A 126 -13.44 28.85 2.52
CA SER A 126 -12.93 30.06 1.86
C SER A 126 -11.44 30.26 2.15
N ASP A 127 -10.67 30.43 1.07
CA ASP A 127 -9.28 30.89 1.16
C ASP A 127 -9.17 32.28 1.80
N THR A 128 -10.22 33.10 1.70
CA THR A 128 -10.30 34.41 2.36
C THR A 128 -10.14 34.31 3.88
N LEU A 129 -10.82 33.37 4.55
CA LEU A 129 -10.66 33.21 6.00
C LEU A 129 -9.24 32.76 6.35
N MET A 130 -8.62 31.93 5.50
CA MET A 130 -7.27 31.42 5.76
C MET A 130 -6.26 32.58 5.70
N ASN A 131 -6.35 33.43 4.67
CA ASN A 131 -5.51 34.62 4.54
C ASN A 131 -5.70 35.58 5.72
N ASP A 132 -6.95 35.82 6.09
CA ASP A 132 -7.32 36.66 7.23
C ASP A 132 -6.73 36.15 8.56
N LEU A 133 -6.72 34.84 8.78
CA LEU A 133 -6.10 34.21 9.95
C LEU A 133 -4.58 34.33 9.92
N CYS A 134 -3.96 34.17 8.76
CA CYS A 134 -2.53 34.39 8.58
C CYS A 134 -2.15 35.83 8.92
N ASP A 135 -2.89 36.82 8.41
CA ASP A 135 -2.67 38.24 8.70
C ASP A 135 -2.88 38.56 10.18
N TYR A 136 -3.90 37.97 10.81
CA TYR A 136 -4.16 38.10 12.24
C TYR A 136 -2.99 37.58 13.10
N LEU A 137 -2.45 36.41 12.75
CA LEU A 137 -1.26 35.86 13.42
C LEU A 137 -0.03 36.72 13.16
N GLN A 138 0.21 37.17 11.93
CA GLN A 138 1.36 38.02 11.60
C GLN A 138 1.41 39.30 12.45
N ARG A 139 0.24 39.89 12.72
CA ARG A 139 0.09 41.10 13.55
C ARG A 139 0.18 40.85 15.07
N GLY A 140 0.37 39.61 15.53
CA GLY A 140 0.55 39.31 16.95
C GLY A 140 -0.61 38.58 17.63
N GLY A 141 -1.67 38.25 16.88
CA GLY A 141 -2.86 37.60 17.39
C GLY A 141 -2.63 36.20 17.97
N ALA A 142 -3.64 35.71 18.69
CA ALA A 142 -3.65 34.40 19.34
C ALA A 142 -4.75 33.49 18.78
N LEU A 143 -4.41 32.27 18.37
CA LEU A 143 -5.34 31.32 17.74
C LEU A 143 -5.29 29.94 18.40
N ILE A 144 -6.46 29.31 18.52
CA ILE A 144 -6.63 27.90 18.79
C ILE A 144 -7.41 27.33 17.61
N CYS A 145 -6.87 26.34 16.94
CA CYS A 145 -7.57 25.66 15.86
C CYS A 145 -7.38 24.15 15.89
N GLY A 146 -8.28 23.41 15.27
CA GLY A 146 -8.09 21.97 15.14
C GLY A 146 -9.21 21.31 14.35
N THR A 147 -8.89 20.25 13.62
CA THR A 147 -9.87 19.51 12.81
C THR A 147 -9.43 18.07 12.56
N THR A 148 -10.31 17.25 11.99
CA THR A 148 -10.05 15.86 11.61
C THR A 148 -9.83 15.73 10.10
N ALA A 149 -8.57 15.64 9.66
CA ALA A 149 -8.25 15.51 8.24
C ALA A 149 -8.75 14.20 7.61
N TRP A 150 -8.56 13.06 8.28
CA TRP A 150 -9.09 11.78 7.81
C TRP A 150 -10.62 11.83 7.66
N GLY A 151 -11.33 12.49 8.58
CA GLY A 151 -12.78 12.67 8.53
C GLY A 151 -13.21 13.58 7.38
N TRP A 152 -12.43 14.62 7.07
CA TRP A 152 -12.65 15.47 5.92
C TRP A 152 -12.49 14.70 4.61
N LEU A 153 -11.45 13.87 4.47
CA LEU A 153 -11.23 13.04 3.29
C LEU A 153 -12.37 12.05 3.07
N GLN A 154 -12.87 11.42 4.13
CA GLN A 154 -14.05 10.53 4.06
C GLN A 154 -15.30 11.25 3.55
N GLN A 155 -15.49 12.52 3.92
CA GLN A 155 -16.62 13.34 3.48
C GLN A 155 -16.43 13.96 2.09
N ASN A 156 -15.22 13.88 1.50
CA ASN A 156 -14.88 14.50 0.23
C ASN A 156 -14.15 13.49 -0.70
N PRO A 157 -14.86 12.46 -1.20
CA PRO A 157 -14.26 11.44 -2.05
C PRO A 157 -13.63 12.05 -3.32
N GLY A 158 -12.43 11.58 -3.66
CA GLY A 158 -11.64 12.09 -4.80
C GLY A 158 -10.83 13.36 -4.51
N LYS A 159 -10.91 13.92 -3.30
CA LYS A 159 -10.06 15.04 -2.84
C LYS A 159 -8.84 14.52 -2.08
N LEU A 160 -7.76 15.31 -2.12
CA LEU A 160 -6.52 15.05 -1.39
C LEU A 160 -6.32 16.10 -0.28
N LEU A 161 -5.39 15.87 0.65
CA LEU A 161 -5.08 16.84 1.71
C LEU A 161 -4.77 18.27 1.18
N PRO A 162 -4.05 18.46 0.05
CA PRO A 162 -3.85 19.80 -0.51
C PRO A 162 -5.15 20.52 -0.91
N ASP A 163 -6.23 19.80 -1.20
CA ASP A 163 -7.55 20.39 -1.46
C ASP A 163 -8.21 20.92 -0.18
N PHE A 164 -7.77 20.48 1.00
CA PHE A 164 -8.34 20.86 2.29
C PHE A 164 -7.82 22.24 2.75
N PRO A 165 -8.66 23.29 2.88
CA PRO A 165 -8.19 24.62 3.25
C PRO A 165 -7.48 24.68 4.61
N PHE A 166 -7.93 23.90 5.60
CA PHE A 166 -7.28 23.82 6.90
C PHE A 166 -5.86 23.25 6.80
N ALA A 167 -5.65 22.21 5.98
CA ALA A 167 -4.32 21.65 5.76
C ALA A 167 -3.39 22.67 5.11
N ARG A 168 -3.86 23.43 4.12
CA ARG A 168 -3.09 24.53 3.51
C ARG A 168 -2.73 25.63 4.50
N PHE A 169 -3.67 26.01 5.37
CA PHE A 169 -3.39 26.97 6.43
C PHE A 169 -2.34 26.45 7.42
N CYS A 170 -2.46 25.20 7.84
CA CYS A 170 -1.48 24.57 8.72
C CYS A 170 -0.10 24.53 8.07
N ASP A 171 -0.02 24.16 6.78
CA ASP A 171 1.23 24.18 6.00
C ASP A 171 1.88 25.57 6.04
N TYR A 172 1.08 26.64 5.92
CA TYR A 172 1.57 28.02 5.94
C TYR A 172 2.15 28.45 7.30
N ILE A 173 1.61 27.92 8.40
CA ILE A 173 2.08 28.22 9.78
C ILE A 173 3.08 27.16 10.30
N GLY A 174 3.63 26.32 9.43
CA GLY A 174 4.69 25.38 9.74
C GLY A 174 4.25 24.05 10.37
N VAL A 175 2.97 23.67 10.23
CA VAL A 175 2.42 22.43 10.79
C VAL A 175 1.83 21.57 9.68
N LYS A 176 2.31 20.34 9.48
CA LYS A 176 1.65 19.39 8.56
C LYS A 176 0.50 18.70 9.27
N VAL A 177 -0.60 18.50 8.55
CA VAL A 177 -1.68 17.59 8.94
C VAL A 177 -1.60 16.34 8.06
N THR A 178 -1.70 15.15 8.66
CA THR A 178 -1.71 13.87 7.92
C THR A 178 -3.13 13.31 7.80
N ASP A 179 -3.31 12.26 7.00
CA ASP A 179 -4.55 11.47 6.90
C ASP A 179 -4.57 10.26 7.84
N ASN A 180 -3.55 10.12 8.70
CA ASN A 180 -3.41 9.02 9.64
C ASN A 180 -4.25 9.23 10.92
N TYR A 181 -4.61 8.11 11.56
CA TYR A 181 -5.15 8.11 12.92
C TYR A 181 -4.00 8.08 13.93
N ALA A 182 -4.12 8.83 15.02
CA ALA A 182 -3.25 8.66 16.16
C ALA A 182 -3.74 7.52 17.06
N ASN A 183 -2.82 6.65 17.44
CA ASN A 183 -3.05 5.74 18.55
C ASN A 183 -2.91 6.51 19.87
N CYS A 184 -3.89 6.43 20.74
CA CYS A 184 -3.94 7.22 21.98
C CYS A 184 -4.63 6.42 23.08
N SER A 185 -4.04 6.41 24.27
CA SER A 185 -4.73 6.05 25.51
C SER A 185 -5.84 7.06 25.82
N ASN A 186 -6.73 6.70 26.74
CA ASN A 186 -7.69 7.64 27.30
C ASN A 186 -7.66 7.55 28.84
N PRO A 187 -7.20 8.59 29.55
CA PRO A 187 -6.70 9.87 29.05
C PRO A 187 -5.31 9.76 28.39
N ILE A 188 -4.97 10.72 27.54
CA ILE A 188 -3.66 10.84 26.88
C ILE A 188 -2.66 11.40 27.89
N GLN A 189 -1.61 10.65 28.19
CA GLN A 189 -0.60 11.06 29.17
C GLN A 189 0.37 12.06 28.57
N PHE A 190 0.71 13.11 29.32
CA PHE A 190 1.79 14.02 28.96
C PHE A 190 3.14 13.32 29.19
N ARG A 191 3.98 13.30 28.15
CA ARG A 191 5.24 12.54 28.11
C ARG A 191 6.32 13.39 27.45
N GLU A 192 7.17 14.00 28.28
CA GLU A 192 8.25 14.89 27.81
C GLU A 192 9.23 14.16 26.87
N ASP A 193 9.51 12.89 27.15
CA ASP A 193 10.39 12.04 26.35
C ASP A 193 9.89 11.82 24.92
N LEU A 194 8.58 11.94 24.67
CA LEU A 194 8.01 11.80 23.31
C LEU A 194 8.02 13.12 22.53
N ILE A 195 8.11 14.25 23.22
CA ILE A 195 7.94 15.59 22.65
C ILE A 195 9.27 16.17 22.16
N GLN A 196 10.38 15.86 22.84
CA GLN A 196 11.72 16.37 22.53
C GLN A 196 12.18 16.03 21.10
N PHE A 197 11.71 14.91 20.54
CA PHE A 197 12.26 14.34 19.31
C PHE A 197 11.45 14.63 18.03
N LYS A 198 10.52 15.61 18.00
CA LYS A 198 9.60 15.73 16.84
C LYS A 198 9.59 17.05 16.11
N ASN A 199 10.31 18.08 16.55
CA ASN A 199 10.59 19.19 15.65
C ASN A 199 11.58 18.71 14.56
N VAL A 200 11.05 18.44 13.38
CA VAL A 200 11.83 17.82 12.29
C VAL A 200 13.04 18.68 11.92
N TYR A 201 12.93 20.01 12.01
CA TYR A 201 14.07 20.90 11.77
C TYR A 201 15.21 20.64 12.76
N ASN A 202 14.93 20.63 14.07
CA ASN A 202 15.95 20.39 15.11
C ASN A 202 16.57 19.00 14.96
N VAL A 203 15.76 18.01 14.60
CA VAL A 203 16.22 16.65 14.36
C VAL A 203 17.19 16.61 13.17
N VAL A 204 16.94 17.36 12.09
CA VAL A 204 17.92 17.45 10.98
C VAL A 204 19.20 18.17 11.40
N GLN A 205 19.13 19.21 12.22
CA GLN A 205 20.34 19.85 12.77
C GLN A 205 21.15 18.85 13.59
N ASN A 206 20.50 18.07 14.47
CA ASN A 206 21.17 17.00 15.22
C ASN A 206 21.79 15.94 14.30
N LEU A 207 21.16 15.60 13.17
CA LEU A 207 21.75 14.69 12.18
C LEU A 207 22.95 15.29 11.45
N THR A 208 23.09 16.61 11.43
CA THR A 208 24.29 17.26 10.88
C THR A 208 25.49 16.99 11.79
N ASP A 209 25.28 17.04 13.11
CA ASP A 209 26.31 16.76 14.12
C ASP A 209 26.51 15.25 14.37
N ASN A 210 25.45 14.45 14.25
CA ASN A 210 25.43 13.01 14.49
C ASN A 210 24.62 12.26 13.41
N PRO A 211 25.19 12.09 12.20
CA PRO A 211 24.46 11.57 11.03
C PRO A 211 23.98 10.13 11.17
N ASN A 212 24.50 9.39 12.14
CA ASN A 212 24.16 7.99 12.38
C ASN A 212 23.11 7.80 13.49
N ASN A 213 22.45 8.87 13.98
CA ASN A 213 21.39 8.68 14.97
C ASN A 213 20.16 8.02 14.34
N ALA A 214 19.91 6.75 14.70
CA ALA A 214 18.82 5.95 14.16
C ALA A 214 17.43 6.51 14.45
N GLN A 215 17.22 7.05 15.65
CA GLN A 215 15.95 7.63 16.06
C GLN A 215 15.67 8.88 15.21
N ASP A 216 16.65 9.76 15.10
CA ASP A 216 16.55 11.01 14.33
C ASP A 216 16.33 10.74 12.83
N LEU A 217 17.05 9.77 12.26
CA LEU A 217 16.83 9.32 10.87
C LEU A 217 15.42 8.77 10.64
N ALA A 218 14.91 7.96 11.57
CA ALA A 218 13.56 7.42 11.49
C ALA A 218 12.51 8.55 11.54
N ILE A 219 12.72 9.56 12.38
CA ILE A 219 11.83 10.72 12.48
C ILE A 219 11.82 11.52 11.17
N VAL A 220 13.01 11.85 10.64
CA VAL A 220 13.15 12.64 9.42
C VAL A 220 12.63 11.89 8.20
N GLY A 221 13.02 10.62 8.04
CA GLY A 221 12.55 9.78 6.94
C GLY A 221 11.04 9.57 6.96
N SER A 222 10.44 9.36 8.15
CA SER A 222 8.98 9.27 8.30
C SER A 222 8.30 10.59 7.96
N ALA A 223 8.82 11.72 8.45
CA ALA A 223 8.24 13.03 8.16
C ALA A 223 8.27 13.34 6.65
N ILE A 224 9.40 13.06 5.99
CA ILE A 224 9.55 13.24 4.55
C ILE A 224 8.60 12.34 3.76
N LYS A 225 8.44 11.07 4.16
CA LYS A 225 7.50 10.13 3.53
C LYS A 225 6.07 10.68 3.55
N GLU A 226 5.65 11.25 4.68
CA GLU A 226 4.32 11.86 4.87
C GLU A 226 4.17 13.18 4.10
N LEU A 227 5.24 13.98 3.99
CA LEU A 227 5.21 15.27 3.29
C LEU A 227 5.19 15.12 1.77
N GLY A 228 5.86 14.09 1.24
CA GLY A 228 6.02 13.87 -0.20
C GLY A 228 6.96 14.85 -0.90
N ASP A 229 7.53 15.81 -0.18
CA ASP A 229 8.44 16.86 -0.65
C ASP A 229 9.62 17.05 0.33
N THR A 230 10.54 17.95 0.00
CA THR A 230 11.64 18.33 0.88
C THR A 230 11.13 19.08 2.13
N LEU A 231 11.90 19.00 3.22
CA LEU A 231 11.55 19.64 4.49
C LEU A 231 11.70 21.17 4.41
N PRO A 232 10.67 21.96 4.76
CA PRO A 232 10.77 23.41 4.81
C PRO A 232 11.88 23.89 5.75
N GLY A 233 12.72 24.81 5.28
CA GLY A 233 13.81 25.41 6.07
C GLY A 233 15.06 24.53 6.21
N VAL A 234 15.04 23.29 5.73
CA VAL A 234 16.20 22.40 5.72
C VAL A 234 16.90 22.47 4.35
N PRO A 235 18.20 22.82 4.29
CA PRO A 235 18.95 22.80 3.04
C PRO A 235 18.98 21.39 2.42
N ILE A 236 18.83 21.32 1.09
CA ILE A 236 18.86 20.05 0.34
C ILE A 236 20.24 19.39 0.52
N GLU A 237 21.30 20.19 0.55
CA GLU A 237 22.67 19.76 0.71
C GLU A 237 22.88 19.00 2.03
N THR A 238 22.26 19.46 3.11
CA THR A 238 22.31 18.77 4.42
C THR A 238 21.72 17.36 4.34
N LEU A 239 20.58 17.21 3.67
CA LEU A 239 19.94 15.92 3.48
C LEU A 239 20.74 15.02 2.53
N GLN A 240 21.37 15.60 1.49
CA GLN A 240 22.27 14.88 0.60
C GLN A 240 23.49 14.35 1.36
N ASP A 241 24.10 15.17 2.22
CA ASP A 241 25.25 14.77 3.02
C ASP A 241 24.92 13.60 3.96
N ILE A 242 23.73 13.60 4.59
CA ILE A 242 23.25 12.48 5.41
C ILE A 242 23.20 11.18 4.60
N VAL A 243 22.65 11.22 3.38
CA VAL A 243 22.55 10.04 2.51
C VAL A 243 23.94 9.58 2.04
N MET A 244 24.79 10.51 1.62
CA MET A 244 26.10 10.20 1.03
C MET A 244 27.12 9.70 2.05
N ASN A 245 26.96 10.06 3.33
CA ASN A 245 27.81 9.60 4.42
C ASN A 245 27.27 8.37 5.17
N ALA A 246 26.21 7.73 4.65
CA ALA A 246 25.66 6.51 5.22
C ALA A 246 26.70 5.37 5.29
N GLY A 247 26.84 4.74 6.47
CA GLY A 247 27.74 3.61 6.68
C GLY A 247 27.39 2.38 5.84
N GLN A 248 28.36 1.54 5.53
CA GLN A 248 28.13 0.34 4.71
C GLN A 248 27.18 -0.66 5.39
N GLU A 249 27.14 -0.66 6.71
CA GLU A 249 26.28 -1.48 7.56
C GLU A 249 24.79 -1.14 7.48
N VAL A 250 24.43 0.02 6.91
CA VAL A 250 23.05 0.45 6.69
C VAL A 250 22.65 0.40 5.21
N ILE A 251 23.55 0.02 4.31
CA ILE A 251 23.27 -0.11 2.87
C ILE A 251 22.90 -1.57 2.58
N PRO A 252 21.62 -1.88 2.33
CA PRO A 252 21.18 -3.25 2.13
C PRO A 252 21.59 -3.82 0.78
N ALA A 253 21.99 -5.09 0.80
CA ALA A 253 22.31 -5.90 -0.37
C ALA A 253 22.03 -7.38 -0.09
N GLN A 254 21.76 -8.17 -1.13
CA GLN A 254 21.59 -9.63 -1.00
C GLN A 254 22.80 -10.30 -0.33
N SER A 255 24.01 -9.90 -0.74
CA SER A 255 25.27 -10.43 -0.23
C SER A 255 25.60 -9.96 1.19
N CYS A 256 25.01 -8.85 1.65
CA CYS A 256 25.19 -8.31 2.99
C CYS A 256 23.87 -7.73 3.53
N PRO A 257 22.94 -8.57 3.99
CA PRO A 257 21.64 -8.09 4.46
C PRO A 257 21.75 -7.34 5.79
N VAL A 258 20.96 -6.27 5.94
CA VAL A 258 20.91 -5.47 7.17
C VAL A 258 19.99 -6.17 8.20
N ARG A 259 20.60 -6.77 9.22
CA ARG A 259 19.91 -7.57 10.26
C ARG A 259 19.87 -6.94 11.65
N ASN A 260 20.69 -5.93 11.90
CA ASN A 260 20.62 -5.21 13.16
C ASN A 260 19.40 -4.27 13.15
N LYS A 261 18.59 -4.27 14.22
CA LYS A 261 17.37 -3.45 14.32
C LYS A 261 17.67 -1.95 14.15
N THR A 262 18.70 -1.45 14.84
CA THR A 262 19.12 -0.04 14.75
C THR A 262 19.59 0.31 13.34
N HIS A 263 20.35 -0.58 12.68
CA HIS A 263 20.76 -0.35 11.29
C HIS A 263 19.58 -0.37 10.33
N ARG A 264 18.58 -1.23 10.55
CA ARG A 264 17.34 -1.21 9.76
C ARG A 264 16.58 0.11 9.95
N GLU A 265 16.47 0.62 11.17
CA GLU A 265 15.85 1.92 11.44
C GLU A 265 16.60 3.06 10.71
N GLN A 266 17.94 3.03 10.72
CA GLN A 266 18.77 3.96 9.94
C GLN A 266 18.51 3.81 8.43
N SER A 267 18.54 2.58 7.89
CA SER A 267 18.27 2.29 6.46
C SER A 267 16.89 2.81 6.04
N SER A 268 15.85 2.58 6.83
CA SER A 268 14.49 3.07 6.55
C SER A 268 14.42 4.60 6.57
N GLY A 269 15.08 5.25 7.52
CA GLY A 269 15.17 6.71 7.59
C GLY A 269 15.85 7.33 6.37
N ILE A 270 17.03 6.79 6.00
CA ILE A 270 17.80 7.21 4.83
C ILE A 270 17.01 6.97 3.54
N CYS A 271 16.33 5.83 3.43
CA CYS A 271 15.44 5.54 2.30
C CYS A 271 14.34 6.59 2.15
N GLY A 272 13.71 7.00 3.24
CA GLY A 272 12.71 8.07 3.25
C GLY A 272 13.26 9.40 2.76
N ILE A 273 14.45 9.79 3.23
CA ILE A 273 15.15 11.01 2.79
C ILE A 273 15.41 10.96 1.28
N MET A 274 15.96 9.85 0.77
CA MET A 274 16.26 9.68 -0.66
C MET A 274 15.02 9.80 -1.56
N CYS A 275 13.85 9.38 -1.09
CA CYS A 275 12.60 9.47 -1.87
C CYS A 275 12.15 10.92 -2.14
N ALA A 276 12.63 11.91 -1.38
CA ALA A 276 12.28 13.32 -1.59
C ALA A 276 13.41 14.15 -2.21
N LEU A 277 14.62 13.60 -2.34
CA LEU A 277 15.77 14.34 -2.84
C LEU A 277 15.84 14.31 -4.37
N PRO A 278 15.81 15.48 -5.03
CA PRO A 278 16.11 15.55 -6.46
C PRO A 278 17.60 15.30 -6.72
N GLY A 279 17.89 14.59 -7.80
CA GLY A 279 19.25 14.50 -8.33
C GLY A 279 20.21 13.55 -7.60
N ILE A 280 19.76 12.85 -6.55
CA ILE A 280 20.61 11.91 -5.80
C ILE A 280 20.47 10.49 -6.32
N LYS A 281 21.58 9.73 -6.35
CA LYS A 281 21.60 8.30 -6.63
C LYS A 281 21.80 7.54 -5.32
N ALA A 282 21.00 6.51 -5.08
CA ALA A 282 21.06 5.76 -3.83
C ALA A 282 22.41 5.03 -3.67
N PRO A 283 23.03 5.07 -2.48
CA PRO A 283 24.18 4.21 -2.18
C PRO A 283 23.80 2.73 -2.38
N GLY A 284 24.66 1.96 -3.03
CA GLY A 284 24.41 0.55 -3.31
C GLY A 284 23.35 0.27 -4.39
N VAL A 285 22.86 1.28 -5.14
CA VAL A 285 21.86 1.08 -6.21
C VAL A 285 22.26 0.03 -7.27
N ARG A 286 23.57 -0.18 -7.46
CA ARG A 286 24.11 -1.25 -8.32
C ARG A 286 23.69 -2.65 -7.90
N ASN A 287 23.44 -2.88 -6.60
CA ASN A 287 22.98 -4.17 -6.09
C ASN A 287 21.53 -4.42 -6.49
N PHE A 288 20.65 -3.45 -6.24
CA PHE A 288 19.25 -3.50 -6.64
C PHE A 288 18.64 -2.08 -6.64
N PRO A 289 17.81 -1.71 -7.63
CA PRO A 289 17.38 -2.50 -8.80
C PRO A 289 18.42 -2.57 -9.93
N GLY A 290 19.62 -2.02 -9.73
CA GLY A 290 20.71 -1.99 -10.70
C GLY A 290 21.04 -0.57 -11.16
N ASP A 291 22.22 -0.40 -11.76
CA ASP A 291 22.67 0.86 -12.36
C ASP A 291 23.36 0.61 -13.70
N PHE A 292 23.43 1.64 -14.54
CA PHE A 292 24.11 1.55 -15.81
C PHE A 292 25.63 1.56 -15.62
N ASP A 293 26.34 0.66 -16.30
CA ASP A 293 27.81 0.64 -16.26
C ASP A 293 28.44 1.88 -16.89
N ARG A 294 27.74 2.47 -17.86
CA ARG A 294 28.09 3.75 -18.50
C ARG A 294 26.83 4.62 -18.59
N PRO A 295 26.95 5.95 -18.53
CA PRO A 295 25.80 6.83 -18.71
C PRO A 295 25.01 6.46 -19.99
N PRO A 296 23.71 6.13 -19.88
CA PRO A 296 22.92 5.78 -21.04
C PRO A 296 22.66 7.00 -21.92
N HIS A 297 22.31 6.77 -23.18
CA HIS A 297 21.83 7.85 -24.04
C HIS A 297 20.47 8.35 -23.51
N ILE A 298 20.46 9.60 -23.06
CA ILE A 298 19.28 10.25 -22.50
C ILE A 298 18.45 10.89 -23.62
N LEU A 299 17.22 10.45 -23.77
CA LEU A 299 16.25 10.99 -24.71
C LEU A 299 15.55 12.21 -24.11
N THR A 300 15.27 13.19 -24.96
CA THR A 300 14.51 14.39 -24.62
C THR A 300 13.45 14.64 -25.68
N ASN A 301 12.35 15.30 -25.30
CA ASN A 301 11.27 15.67 -26.22
C ASN A 301 10.59 14.47 -26.90
N VAL A 302 10.32 13.42 -26.12
CA VAL A 302 9.70 12.19 -26.60
C VAL A 302 8.20 12.22 -26.32
N GLN A 303 7.38 12.17 -27.38
CA GLN A 303 5.94 12.12 -27.23
C GLN A 303 5.48 10.71 -26.84
N CYS A 304 4.64 10.64 -25.81
CA CYS A 304 4.02 9.42 -25.34
C CYS A 304 2.51 9.66 -25.18
N ARG A 305 1.70 8.76 -25.73
CA ARG A 305 0.24 8.76 -25.56
C ARG A 305 -0.17 7.44 -24.94
N ILE A 306 -0.88 7.51 -23.82
CA ILE A 306 -1.47 6.36 -23.14
C ILE A 306 -2.99 6.47 -23.19
N GLU A 307 -3.64 5.35 -23.48
CA GLU A 307 -5.08 5.19 -23.38
C GLU A 307 -5.38 4.25 -22.22
N SER A 308 -6.00 4.79 -21.18
CA SER A 308 -6.50 4.01 -20.06
C SER A 308 -7.91 3.51 -20.35
N LYS A 309 -8.09 2.21 -20.16
CA LYS A 309 -9.39 1.50 -20.23
C LYS A 309 -9.79 0.94 -18.87
N ALA A 310 -8.85 0.91 -17.94
CA ALA A 310 -9.00 0.38 -16.60
C ALA A 310 -8.01 1.07 -15.66
N ASN A 311 -8.27 0.91 -14.36
CA ASN A 311 -7.33 1.28 -13.31
C ASN A 311 -6.16 0.27 -13.27
N GLU A 312 -5.17 0.48 -14.14
CA GLU A 312 -3.98 -0.36 -14.25
C GLU A 312 -2.71 0.47 -14.49
N TRP A 313 -1.56 -0.19 -14.51
CA TRP A 313 -0.27 0.46 -14.80
C TRP A 313 0.06 0.33 -16.27
N TYR A 314 0.14 1.45 -16.96
CA TYR A 314 0.52 1.53 -18.36
C TYR A 314 2.01 1.84 -18.46
N CYS A 315 2.81 0.87 -18.90
CA CYS A 315 4.22 1.08 -19.17
C CYS A 315 4.39 2.05 -20.34
N THR A 316 5.24 3.07 -20.16
CA THR A 316 5.47 4.08 -21.21
C THR A 316 6.45 3.63 -22.29
N GLY A 317 7.13 2.50 -22.10
CA GLY A 317 8.24 2.08 -22.95
C GLY A 317 9.58 2.73 -22.61
N TYR A 318 9.65 3.44 -21.47
CA TYR A 318 10.82 4.19 -21.03
C TYR A 318 11.22 3.89 -19.58
N TYR A 319 12.47 4.17 -19.28
CA TYR A 319 13.14 3.99 -18.00
C TYR A 319 13.72 5.33 -17.54
N VAL A 320 13.66 5.61 -16.25
CA VAL A 320 14.32 6.77 -15.62
C VAL A 320 15.59 6.30 -14.94
N ALA A 321 16.74 6.85 -15.32
CA ALA A 321 18.01 6.51 -14.70
C ALA A 321 18.08 7.03 -13.25
N ALA A 322 18.70 6.24 -12.37
CA ALA A 322 18.84 6.57 -10.96
C ALA A 322 19.53 7.93 -10.77
N GLY A 323 18.90 8.81 -9.99
CA GLY A 323 19.37 10.17 -9.70
C GLY A 323 19.22 11.18 -10.85
N ILE A 324 18.60 10.82 -11.97
CA ILE A 324 18.31 11.77 -13.06
C ILE A 324 16.86 12.25 -12.94
N PRO A 325 16.62 13.56 -12.70
CA PRO A 325 15.26 14.10 -12.67
C PRO A 325 14.58 14.03 -14.05
N ILE A 326 13.39 13.43 -14.09
CA ILE A 326 12.52 13.42 -15.27
C ILE A 326 11.67 14.70 -15.29
N GLN A 327 11.40 15.21 -16.50
CA GLN A 327 10.36 16.21 -16.73
C GLN A 327 9.28 15.63 -17.65
N ILE A 328 8.02 15.85 -17.28
CA ILE A 328 6.83 15.39 -17.98
C ILE A 328 5.97 16.62 -18.28
N ASP A 329 5.88 17.00 -19.55
CA ASP A 329 5.03 18.11 -19.99
C ASP A 329 3.71 17.59 -20.53
N ILE A 330 2.59 18.11 -20.02
CA ILE A 330 1.24 17.71 -20.42
C ILE A 330 0.87 18.43 -21.72
N LEU A 331 0.47 17.66 -22.73
CA LEU A 331 0.09 18.19 -24.04
C LEU A 331 -1.41 18.44 -24.18
N GLU A 332 -2.22 17.96 -23.23
CA GLU A 332 -3.69 18.03 -23.28
C GLU A 332 -4.26 19.29 -22.60
N GLN A 333 -5.32 19.87 -23.17
CA GLN A 333 -5.93 21.10 -22.65
C GLN A 333 -6.75 20.92 -21.36
N LYS A 334 -7.31 19.72 -21.12
CA LYS A 334 -8.19 19.46 -19.97
C LYS A 334 -7.45 19.09 -18.68
N GLY A 335 -6.11 19.05 -18.71
CA GLY A 335 -5.26 18.67 -17.57
C GLY A 335 -5.35 17.17 -17.23
N PRO A 336 -4.35 16.60 -16.53
CA PRO A 336 -4.22 15.16 -16.33
C PRO A 336 -4.98 14.68 -15.07
N THR A 337 -6.24 15.08 -14.92
CA THR A 337 -7.04 14.75 -13.71
C THR A 337 -7.11 13.23 -13.52
N GLY A 338 -6.79 12.76 -12.31
CA GLY A 338 -6.79 11.33 -11.96
C GLY A 338 -5.54 10.56 -12.44
N TRP A 339 -4.60 11.20 -13.14
CA TRP A 339 -3.38 10.55 -13.59
C TRP A 339 -2.23 10.70 -12.59
N THR A 340 -1.51 9.60 -12.39
CA THR A 340 -0.26 9.54 -11.62
C THR A 340 0.87 8.97 -12.46
N ALA A 341 2.08 9.47 -12.24
CA ALA A 341 3.32 8.91 -12.77
C ALA A 341 4.02 8.07 -11.71
N ARG A 342 4.49 6.89 -12.09
CA ARG A 342 5.26 5.98 -11.24
C ARG A 342 6.61 5.70 -11.86
N ILE A 343 7.67 5.76 -11.05
CA ILE A 343 9.01 5.27 -11.39
C ILE A 343 9.29 4.06 -10.50
N GLY A 344 9.53 2.90 -11.14
CA GLY A 344 9.77 1.62 -10.47
C GLY A 344 8.52 0.73 -10.38
N CYS A 345 8.67 -0.55 -10.70
CA CYS A 345 7.61 -1.56 -10.62
C CYS A 345 7.45 -2.20 -9.23
N HIS A 346 8.45 -2.06 -8.35
CA HIS A 346 8.47 -2.68 -7.02
C HIS A 346 7.58 -1.89 -6.04
N SER A 347 6.36 -2.37 -5.80
CA SER A 347 5.41 -1.74 -4.86
C SER A 347 5.72 -2.01 -3.39
N ASP A 348 6.51 -3.04 -3.10
CA ASP A 348 6.72 -3.55 -1.76
C ASP A 348 7.57 -2.60 -0.89
N ASP A 349 7.02 -2.28 0.29
CA ASP A 349 7.72 -1.69 1.42
C ASP A 349 8.15 -2.80 2.38
N ILE A 350 9.43 -3.16 2.35
CA ILE A 350 9.98 -4.22 3.22
C ILE A 350 10.36 -3.69 4.61
N GLY A 351 10.00 -2.45 4.98
CA GLY A 351 10.39 -1.83 6.25
C GLY A 351 9.93 -2.56 7.51
N ARG A 352 9.00 -3.52 7.37
CA ARG A 352 8.51 -4.40 8.45
C ARG A 352 9.25 -5.73 8.56
N CYS A 353 10.10 -6.07 7.59
CA CYS A 353 10.89 -7.29 7.60
C CYS A 353 11.98 -7.22 8.69
N ASP A 354 12.39 -8.40 9.17
CA ASP A 354 13.44 -8.57 10.16
C ASP A 354 14.86 -8.50 9.58
N GLU A 355 14.99 -8.53 8.25
CA GLU A 355 16.22 -8.22 7.51
C GLU A 355 15.92 -7.46 6.21
N PHE A 356 16.87 -6.63 5.75
CA PHE A 356 16.79 -5.93 4.46
C PHE A 356 17.91 -6.38 3.51
N ARG A 357 17.54 -6.95 2.37
CA ARG A 357 18.42 -7.34 1.24
C ARG A 357 18.43 -6.30 0.11
N ARG A 358 17.50 -5.35 0.15
CA ARG A 358 17.45 -4.16 -0.71
C ARG A 358 16.93 -2.98 0.09
N TRP A 359 16.93 -1.79 -0.50
CA TRP A 359 16.33 -0.61 0.14
C TRP A 359 14.82 -0.83 0.38
N PRO A 360 14.26 -0.34 1.51
CA PRO A 360 12.88 -0.63 1.88
C PRO A 360 11.82 -0.25 0.86
N CYS A 361 11.89 0.98 0.32
CA CYS A 361 10.94 1.51 -0.66
C CYS A 361 11.71 2.09 -1.85
N ILE A 362 11.57 1.48 -3.04
CA ILE A 362 12.38 1.87 -4.21
C ILE A 362 11.56 2.40 -5.40
N SER A 363 10.25 2.58 -5.21
CA SER A 363 9.37 3.17 -6.21
C SER A 363 8.78 4.47 -5.72
N ILE A 364 8.52 5.39 -6.65
CA ILE A 364 7.92 6.69 -6.35
C ILE A 364 6.70 6.87 -7.24
N CYS A 365 5.60 7.33 -6.65
CA CYS A 365 4.36 7.64 -7.35
C CYS A 365 3.92 9.06 -7.02
N ARG A 366 3.62 9.87 -8.05
CA ARG A 366 3.20 11.27 -7.90
C ARG A 366 2.04 11.60 -8.86
N PRO A 367 1.02 12.35 -8.42
CA PRO A 367 0.03 12.93 -9.31
C PRO A 367 0.69 13.84 -10.36
N LEU A 368 0.13 13.86 -11.57
CA LEU A 368 0.58 14.78 -12.60
C LEU A 368 -0.01 16.18 -12.38
N SER A 369 0.80 17.22 -12.58
CA SER A 369 0.35 18.62 -12.56
C SER A 369 -0.25 19.04 -13.91
N ASN A 370 -1.01 20.14 -13.93
CA ASN A 370 -1.68 20.61 -15.15
C ASN A 370 -0.76 21.05 -16.31
N LYS A 371 0.54 21.27 -16.06
CA LYS A 371 1.48 21.74 -17.09
C LYS A 371 2.72 20.87 -17.16
N THR A 372 3.50 20.88 -16.09
CA THR A 372 4.80 20.22 -16.03
C THR A 372 4.97 19.54 -14.70
N THR A 373 5.28 18.25 -14.72
CA THR A 373 5.63 17.47 -13.53
C THR A 373 7.12 17.20 -13.56
N LYS A 374 7.82 17.50 -12.46
CA LYS A 374 9.21 17.13 -12.25
C LYS A 374 9.26 16.16 -11.08
N MET A 375 9.95 15.05 -11.27
CA MET A 375 10.17 14.06 -10.23
C MET A 375 11.52 13.36 -10.45
N SER A 376 12.01 12.67 -9.43
CA SER A 376 13.26 11.94 -9.46
C SER A 376 13.12 10.66 -8.66
N SER A 377 13.93 9.66 -8.98
CA SER A 377 14.08 8.47 -8.16
C SER A 377 15.56 8.22 -7.90
N ALA A 378 15.90 8.01 -6.63
CA ALA A 378 17.26 7.62 -6.24
C ALA A 378 17.66 6.24 -6.77
N PHE A 379 16.66 5.43 -7.15
CA PHE A 379 16.82 4.06 -7.63
C PHE A 379 16.63 3.93 -9.15
N GLY A 380 15.99 4.92 -9.78
CA GLY A 380 15.52 4.81 -11.15
C GLY A 380 14.40 3.78 -11.30
N GLY A 381 14.08 3.40 -12.53
CA GLY A 381 13.10 2.35 -12.81
C GLY A 381 12.28 2.58 -14.08
N LEU A 382 11.46 1.60 -14.42
CA LEU A 382 10.43 1.72 -15.46
C LEU A 382 9.47 2.88 -15.14
N LEU A 383 9.10 3.66 -16.16
CA LEU A 383 8.12 4.73 -16.05
C LEU A 383 6.73 4.22 -16.44
N PHE A 384 5.77 4.38 -15.54
CA PHE A 384 4.37 4.03 -15.75
C PHE A 384 3.46 5.25 -15.58
N PHE A 385 2.34 5.24 -16.30
CA PHE A 385 1.18 6.05 -15.98
C PHE A 385 0.03 5.18 -15.49
N GLN A 386 -0.74 5.71 -14.55
CA GLN A 386 -1.96 5.08 -14.03
C GLN A 386 -3.04 6.15 -13.94
N ASN A 387 -4.27 5.78 -14.28
CA ASN A 387 -5.44 6.63 -14.09
C ASN A 387 -6.35 5.99 -13.04
N SER A 388 -6.79 6.77 -12.05
CA SER A 388 -7.64 6.29 -10.97
C SER A 388 -9.14 6.29 -11.28
N SER A 389 -9.56 6.69 -12.48
CA SER A 389 -10.95 6.65 -12.91
C SER A 389 -11.31 5.32 -13.55
N ASP A 390 -12.52 4.84 -13.26
CA ASP A 390 -13.06 3.59 -13.83
C ASP A 390 -13.55 3.75 -15.28
N GLY A 391 -13.31 4.91 -15.91
CA GLY A 391 -13.74 5.24 -17.27
C GLY A 391 -12.57 5.38 -18.23
N SER A 392 -12.85 5.27 -19.54
CA SER A 392 -11.83 5.48 -20.55
C SER A 392 -11.27 6.91 -20.49
N SER A 393 -9.95 7.03 -20.31
CA SER A 393 -9.23 8.29 -20.32
C SER A 393 -8.01 8.17 -21.22
N SER A 394 -7.51 9.29 -21.74
CA SER A 394 -6.19 9.33 -22.37
C SER A 394 -5.30 10.34 -21.68
N ILE A 395 -4.01 10.22 -21.90
CA ILE A 395 -3.06 11.27 -21.62
C ILE A 395 -2.00 11.31 -22.72
N SER A 396 -1.67 12.52 -23.15
CA SER A 396 -0.61 12.79 -24.11
C SER A 396 0.42 13.70 -23.44
N VAL A 397 1.66 13.24 -23.41
CA VAL A 397 2.76 13.92 -22.71
C VAL A 397 3.99 14.00 -23.59
N ASN A 398 4.86 14.93 -23.24
CA ASN A 398 6.23 14.99 -23.70
C ASN A 398 7.16 14.61 -22.55
N LEU A 399 8.01 13.61 -22.78
CA LEU A 399 8.95 13.07 -21.80
C LEU A 399 10.35 13.60 -22.06
N HIS A 400 11.02 14.03 -20.99
CA HIS A 400 12.39 14.50 -21.00
C HIS A 400 13.23 13.76 -19.97
N HIS A 401 14.47 13.44 -20.34
CA HIS A 401 15.43 12.70 -19.53
C HIS A 401 15.06 11.24 -19.27
N VAL A 402 14.58 10.57 -20.33
CA VAL A 402 14.20 9.17 -20.28
C VAL A 402 15.13 8.31 -21.14
N VAL A 403 15.16 7.01 -20.84
CA VAL A 403 15.96 6.01 -21.54
C VAL A 403 15.02 4.99 -22.17
N LEU A 404 15.28 4.54 -23.40
CA LEU A 404 14.47 3.49 -24.02
C LEU A 404 14.66 2.17 -23.24
N THR A 405 13.56 1.46 -22.97
CA THR A 405 13.61 0.18 -22.24
C THR A 405 13.04 -0.97 -23.09
N PRO A 406 13.51 -2.22 -22.92
CA PRO A 406 12.92 -3.37 -23.59
C PRO A 406 11.45 -3.53 -23.19
N THR A 407 10.56 -3.47 -24.18
CA THR A 407 9.12 -3.67 -23.98
C THR A 407 8.54 -4.50 -25.10
N TYR A 408 7.64 -5.40 -24.73
CA TYR A 408 6.90 -6.26 -25.64
C TYR A 408 5.42 -6.22 -25.25
N ASP A 409 4.53 -5.96 -26.20
CA ASP A 409 3.08 -6.04 -25.97
C ASP A 409 2.45 -6.87 -27.08
N ILE A 410 1.78 -7.97 -26.72
CA ILE A 410 1.17 -8.87 -27.71
C ILE A 410 0.06 -8.20 -28.52
N THR A 411 -0.52 -7.12 -28.00
CA THR A 411 -1.60 -6.38 -28.64
C THR A 411 -1.10 -5.40 -29.70
N ASP A 412 0.20 -5.10 -29.74
CA ASP A 412 0.79 -4.24 -30.76
C ASP A 412 0.95 -5.04 -32.09
N PRO A 413 0.36 -4.55 -33.21
CA PRO A 413 0.50 -5.23 -34.50
C PRO A 413 1.95 -5.26 -35.01
N ASN A 414 2.80 -4.34 -34.56
CA ASN A 414 4.21 -4.22 -34.95
C ASN A 414 5.18 -4.82 -33.92
N ARG A 415 4.66 -5.55 -32.91
CA ARG A 415 5.44 -6.05 -31.76
C ARG A 415 6.73 -6.77 -32.14
N ALA A 416 6.75 -7.56 -33.22
CA ALA A 416 7.93 -8.33 -33.62
C ALA A 416 9.09 -7.42 -34.07
N GLU A 417 8.80 -6.38 -34.86
CA GLU A 417 9.78 -5.41 -35.33
C GLU A 417 10.23 -4.50 -34.18
N LEU A 418 9.28 -4.03 -33.37
CA LEU A 418 9.56 -3.21 -32.19
C LEU A 418 10.42 -3.94 -31.17
N TRP A 419 10.14 -5.22 -30.92
CA TRP A 419 10.93 -6.04 -30.01
C TRP A 419 12.36 -6.19 -30.51
N LYS A 420 12.54 -6.55 -31.78
CA LYS A 420 13.87 -6.64 -32.41
C LYS A 420 14.64 -5.33 -32.29
N TYR A 421 13.98 -4.20 -32.56
CA TYR A 421 14.59 -2.88 -32.40
C TYR A 421 14.99 -2.60 -30.95
N ARG A 422 14.11 -2.88 -29.99
CA ARG A 422 14.36 -2.63 -28.56
C ARG A 422 15.46 -3.51 -27.99
N CYS A 423 15.53 -4.81 -28.35
CA CYS A 423 16.62 -5.67 -27.91
C CYS A 423 18.00 -5.14 -28.31
N SER A 424 18.12 -4.42 -29.43
CA SER A 424 19.39 -3.84 -29.89
C SER A 424 19.65 -2.42 -29.41
N ASN A 425 18.62 -1.65 -29.06
CA ASN A 425 18.74 -0.20 -28.86
C ASN A 425 18.27 0.31 -27.49
N ALA A 426 17.63 -0.52 -26.68
CA ALA A 426 17.04 -0.12 -25.41
C ALA A 426 17.92 -0.57 -24.23
N PRO A 427 18.75 0.31 -23.63
CA PRO A 427 19.65 -0.08 -22.57
C PRO A 427 18.97 -0.17 -21.19
N GLY A 428 17.68 0.15 -21.08
CA GLY A 428 16.95 0.11 -19.80
C GLY A 428 17.11 -1.23 -19.07
N LEU A 429 17.29 -1.16 -17.75
CA LEU A 429 17.73 -2.30 -16.93
C LEU A 429 16.62 -3.33 -16.65
N TRP A 430 15.37 -2.91 -16.79
CA TRP A 430 14.17 -3.72 -16.55
C TRP A 430 13.27 -3.70 -17.78
N ALA A 431 12.63 -4.83 -18.06
CA ALA A 431 11.70 -5.00 -19.17
C ALA A 431 10.24 -4.98 -18.71
N ASP A 432 9.34 -4.61 -19.61
CA ASP A 432 7.89 -4.86 -19.46
C ASP A 432 7.43 -5.77 -20.61
N ILE A 433 7.05 -7.00 -20.27
CA ILE A 433 6.53 -7.98 -21.22
C ILE A 433 5.06 -8.20 -20.92
N SER A 434 4.20 -7.80 -21.85
CA SER A 434 2.76 -7.66 -21.65
C SER A 434 1.96 -8.53 -22.62
N GLY A 435 1.00 -9.25 -22.05
CA GLY A 435 -0.10 -9.92 -22.75
C GLY A 435 -1.35 -9.05 -22.83
N ARG A 436 -2.49 -9.70 -23.11
CA ARG A 436 -3.81 -9.04 -23.05
C ARG A 436 -4.30 -8.88 -21.62
N TYR A 437 -3.99 -9.84 -20.77
CA TYR A 437 -4.56 -9.99 -19.42
C TYR A 437 -3.49 -10.10 -18.33
N ILE A 438 -2.21 -10.13 -18.67
CA ILE A 438 -1.12 -10.19 -17.70
C ILE A 438 0.12 -9.43 -18.19
N ALA A 439 0.89 -8.86 -17.27
CA ALA A 439 2.16 -8.20 -17.56
C ALA A 439 3.25 -8.63 -16.58
N PHE A 440 4.49 -8.65 -17.04
CA PHE A 440 5.67 -9.05 -16.26
C PHE A 440 6.70 -7.93 -16.22
N ASN A 441 7.25 -7.68 -15.03
CA ASN A 441 8.43 -6.83 -14.87
C ASN A 441 9.58 -7.61 -14.28
N LEU A 442 10.68 -7.62 -15.02
CA LEU A 442 11.88 -8.41 -14.73
C LEU A 442 13.13 -7.75 -15.33
N PRO A 443 14.34 -8.14 -14.88
CA PRO A 443 15.58 -7.62 -15.47
C PRO A 443 15.63 -7.84 -16.98
N SER A 444 16.02 -6.81 -17.73
CA SER A 444 16.08 -6.87 -19.20
C SER A 444 16.97 -8.01 -19.71
N LYS A 445 18.10 -8.27 -19.04
CA LYS A 445 19.05 -9.33 -19.39
C LYS A 445 18.41 -10.72 -19.45
N SER A 446 17.33 -10.93 -18.69
CA SER A 446 16.60 -12.21 -18.62
C SER A 446 15.79 -12.50 -19.88
N VAL A 447 15.50 -11.50 -20.72
CA VAL A 447 14.55 -11.66 -21.84
C VAL A 447 15.03 -11.15 -23.19
N ILE A 448 15.99 -10.22 -23.25
CA ILE A 448 16.40 -9.58 -24.52
C ILE A 448 16.93 -10.57 -25.58
N HIS A 449 17.33 -11.77 -25.19
CA HIS A 449 17.79 -12.83 -26.09
C HIS A 449 16.64 -13.64 -26.72
N LEU A 450 15.42 -13.56 -26.17
CA LEU A 450 14.25 -14.27 -26.66
C LEU A 450 13.72 -13.63 -27.95
N LYS A 451 13.25 -14.47 -28.89
CA LYS A 451 12.60 -13.99 -30.12
C LYS A 451 11.14 -13.65 -29.86
N SER A 452 10.56 -12.80 -30.72
CA SER A 452 9.12 -12.46 -30.64
C SER A 452 8.22 -13.69 -30.61
N ALA A 453 8.52 -14.72 -31.41
CA ALA A 453 7.69 -15.92 -31.45
C ALA A 453 7.72 -16.73 -30.14
N GLU A 454 8.83 -16.72 -29.42
CA GLU A 454 8.95 -17.36 -28.10
C GLU A 454 8.14 -16.58 -27.06
N LEU A 455 8.21 -15.24 -27.11
CA LEU A 455 7.39 -14.36 -26.28
C LEU A 455 5.89 -14.49 -26.59
N ASP A 456 5.50 -14.55 -27.88
CA ASP A 456 4.12 -14.78 -28.30
C ASP A 456 3.56 -16.05 -27.65
N ARG A 457 4.29 -17.18 -27.73
CA ARG A 457 3.86 -18.46 -27.16
C ARG A 457 3.68 -18.38 -25.65
N VAL A 458 4.70 -17.91 -24.93
CA VAL A 458 4.66 -17.95 -23.46
C VAL A 458 3.70 -16.93 -22.86
N ILE A 459 3.55 -15.76 -23.49
CA ILE A 459 2.58 -14.75 -23.02
C ILE A 459 1.15 -15.19 -23.30
N GLN A 460 0.87 -15.86 -24.42
CA GLN A 460 -0.45 -16.46 -24.68
C GLN A 460 -0.79 -17.55 -23.66
N PHE A 461 0.20 -18.35 -23.25
CA PHE A 461 0.03 -19.30 -22.17
C PHE A 461 -0.38 -18.60 -20.86
N TRP A 462 0.34 -17.56 -20.45
CA TRP A 462 0.01 -16.79 -19.24
C TRP A 462 -1.35 -16.08 -19.32
N ASP A 463 -1.71 -15.51 -20.48
CA ASP A 463 -3.05 -14.95 -20.71
C ASP A 463 -4.14 -16.03 -20.51
N SER A 464 -3.87 -17.27 -20.94
CA SER A 464 -4.79 -18.40 -20.77
C SER A 464 -4.97 -18.81 -19.31
N ILE A 465 -3.93 -18.67 -18.48
CA ILE A 465 -4.02 -18.88 -17.03
C ILE A 465 -5.00 -17.89 -16.41
N VAL A 466 -4.84 -16.59 -16.67
CA VAL A 466 -5.74 -15.56 -16.15
C VAL A 466 -7.18 -15.79 -16.64
N LEU A 467 -7.37 -16.15 -17.91
CA LEU A 467 -8.69 -16.50 -18.44
C LEU A 467 -9.30 -17.72 -17.75
N ALA A 468 -8.53 -18.77 -17.48
CA ALA A 468 -9.02 -19.97 -16.80
C ALA A 468 -9.49 -19.65 -15.36
N HIS A 469 -8.79 -18.77 -14.65
CA HIS A 469 -9.20 -18.29 -13.32
C HIS A 469 -10.55 -17.57 -13.37
N HIS A 470 -10.70 -16.61 -14.29
CA HIS A 470 -11.94 -15.86 -14.47
C HIS A 470 -13.10 -16.72 -14.97
N ASP A 471 -12.85 -17.69 -15.86
CA ASP A 471 -13.85 -18.63 -16.37
C ASP A 471 -14.40 -19.54 -15.24
N LEU A 472 -13.55 -20.00 -14.33
CA LEU A 472 -13.99 -20.72 -13.13
C LEU A 472 -14.87 -19.84 -12.24
N ARG A 473 -14.40 -18.62 -11.95
CA ARG A 473 -15.12 -17.67 -11.09
C ARG A 473 -16.45 -17.21 -11.69
N GLY A 474 -16.56 -17.16 -13.03
CA GLY A 474 -17.69 -16.57 -13.73
C GLY A 474 -17.57 -15.06 -13.93
N THR A 475 -16.34 -14.53 -14.01
CA THR A 475 -16.05 -13.11 -14.18
C THR A 475 -15.24 -12.85 -15.46
N LYS A 476 -14.84 -11.60 -15.71
CA LYS A 476 -13.94 -11.22 -16.80
C LYS A 476 -12.76 -10.42 -16.25
N PRO A 477 -11.56 -10.51 -16.84
CA PRO A 477 -10.46 -9.61 -16.51
C PRO A 477 -10.89 -8.16 -16.73
N ILE A 478 -10.70 -7.33 -15.70
CA ILE A 478 -11.02 -5.88 -15.76
C ILE A 478 -9.76 -5.03 -15.98
N HIS A 479 -8.58 -5.56 -15.69
CA HIS A 479 -7.26 -5.00 -15.99
C HIS A 479 -6.28 -6.16 -16.25
N ARG A 480 -5.05 -5.85 -16.70
CA ARG A 480 -3.97 -6.85 -16.69
C ARG A 480 -3.62 -7.20 -15.25
N GLU A 481 -3.50 -8.49 -14.94
CA GLU A 481 -2.73 -8.93 -13.78
C GLU A 481 -1.26 -8.52 -13.96
N ARG A 482 -0.49 -8.41 -12.87
CA ARG A 482 0.92 -8.01 -12.97
C ARG A 482 1.80 -8.84 -12.05
N ILE A 483 2.87 -9.39 -12.59
CA ILE A 483 3.91 -10.10 -11.84
C ILE A 483 5.20 -9.28 -11.87
N VAL A 484 5.79 -9.05 -10.69
CA VAL A 484 7.06 -8.33 -10.52
C VAL A 484 8.08 -9.26 -9.85
N CYS A 485 9.21 -9.50 -10.51
CA CYS A 485 10.39 -10.12 -9.88
C CYS A 485 11.03 -9.09 -8.92
N ASP A 486 11.37 -9.49 -7.71
CA ASP A 486 12.00 -8.65 -6.68
C ASP A 486 13.16 -9.42 -5.99
N GLU A 487 14.17 -8.71 -5.53
CA GLU A 487 15.21 -9.24 -4.66
C GLU A 487 14.63 -9.75 -3.33
N GLN A 488 13.64 -9.03 -2.80
CA GLN A 488 13.00 -9.37 -1.55
C GLN A 488 11.51 -9.01 -1.58
N PRO A 489 10.62 -10.00 -1.78
CA PRO A 489 9.22 -9.88 -1.43
C PRO A 489 9.04 -9.52 0.04
N SER A 490 8.00 -8.75 0.35
CA SER A 490 7.68 -8.30 1.70
C SER A 490 7.13 -9.40 2.60
N ALA A 491 6.59 -10.46 2.01
CA ALA A 491 6.07 -11.63 2.71
C ALA A 491 6.28 -12.90 1.89
N GLY A 492 6.64 -13.99 2.57
CA GLY A 492 6.80 -15.31 1.96
C GLY A 492 7.88 -15.36 0.89
N TYR A 493 7.83 -16.40 0.06
CA TYR A 493 8.62 -16.52 -1.17
C TYR A 493 7.97 -15.75 -2.33
N MET A 494 6.64 -15.67 -2.33
CA MET A 494 5.84 -14.87 -3.23
C MET A 494 4.55 -14.45 -2.50
N HIS A 495 3.89 -13.41 -2.98
CA HIS A 495 2.57 -13.03 -2.49
C HIS A 495 1.71 -12.40 -3.58
N SER A 496 0.41 -12.53 -3.38
CA SER A 496 -0.64 -11.99 -4.23
C SER A 496 -0.82 -10.48 -4.05
N GLY A 497 -1.62 -9.89 -4.94
CA GLY A 497 -1.88 -8.47 -4.99
C GLY A 497 -1.84 -7.94 -6.42
N TYR A 498 -1.76 -6.61 -6.53
CA TYR A 498 -1.49 -5.93 -7.78
C TYR A 498 -0.30 -4.98 -7.56
N PRO A 499 0.93 -5.47 -7.78
CA PRO A 499 1.31 -6.72 -8.44
C PRO A 499 1.34 -7.95 -7.51
N VAL A 500 1.32 -9.14 -8.11
CA VAL A 500 1.92 -10.36 -7.56
C VAL A 500 3.44 -10.17 -7.55
N VAL A 501 4.10 -10.50 -6.44
CA VAL A 501 5.56 -10.34 -6.27
C VAL A 501 6.20 -11.70 -6.06
N THR A 502 7.32 -11.95 -6.75
CA THR A 502 8.10 -13.21 -6.65
C THR A 502 9.60 -12.90 -6.64
N HIS A 503 10.42 -13.87 -6.26
CA HIS A 503 11.88 -13.73 -6.26
C HIS A 503 12.53 -13.63 -7.66
N LEU A 504 13.77 -13.13 -7.71
CA LEU A 504 14.59 -13.01 -8.93
C LEU A 504 15.12 -14.34 -9.50
N ASP A 505 15.02 -15.45 -8.76
CA ASP A 505 15.48 -16.77 -9.20
C ASP A 505 14.65 -17.31 -10.38
N VAL A 506 13.35 -17.02 -10.45
CA VAL A 506 12.51 -17.33 -11.63
C VAL A 506 12.83 -16.46 -12.85
N CYS A 507 13.77 -15.53 -12.70
CA CYS A 507 14.21 -14.61 -13.75
C CYS A 507 15.55 -15.06 -14.40
N ASP A 508 16.18 -16.18 -14.01
CA ASP A 508 17.35 -16.75 -14.70
C ASP A 508 16.93 -17.57 -15.93
N SER A 509 17.33 -17.14 -17.13
CA SER A 509 16.98 -17.81 -18.39
C SER A 509 17.62 -19.17 -18.60
N ASN A 510 18.57 -19.58 -17.73
CA ASN A 510 19.15 -20.92 -17.75
C ASN A 510 18.48 -21.88 -16.75
N SER A 511 17.60 -21.37 -15.89
CA SER A 511 16.85 -22.18 -14.93
C SER A 511 15.69 -22.90 -15.60
N GLU A 512 15.40 -24.14 -15.16
CA GLU A 512 14.15 -24.81 -15.57
C GLU A 512 12.91 -24.02 -15.12
N ASP A 513 13.00 -23.35 -13.97
CA ASP A 513 11.93 -22.56 -13.35
C ASP A 513 11.84 -21.13 -13.90
N PHE A 514 12.53 -20.84 -15.02
CA PHE A 514 12.43 -19.56 -15.68
C PHE A 514 10.98 -19.24 -16.05
N ILE A 515 10.51 -18.05 -15.67
CA ILE A 515 9.11 -17.62 -15.83
C ILE A 515 8.63 -17.54 -17.30
N PHE A 516 9.57 -17.55 -18.26
CA PHE A 516 9.28 -17.62 -19.69
C PHE A 516 9.70 -18.94 -20.38
N ASN A 517 9.95 -20.00 -19.60
CA ASN A 517 10.15 -21.34 -20.14
C ASN A 517 8.81 -21.98 -20.54
N SER A 518 8.36 -21.72 -21.77
CA SER A 518 7.08 -22.25 -22.28
C SER A 518 6.94 -23.77 -22.20
N GLU A 519 8.02 -24.54 -22.44
CA GLU A 519 7.99 -26.00 -22.40
C GLU A 519 7.73 -26.51 -20.98
N LYS A 520 8.43 -25.96 -19.98
CA LYS A 520 8.21 -26.29 -18.57
C LYS A 520 6.81 -25.90 -18.12
N LEU A 521 6.36 -24.71 -18.48
CA LEU A 521 5.05 -24.19 -18.10
C LEU A 521 3.90 -25.03 -18.68
N GLU A 522 3.99 -25.45 -19.93
CA GLU A 522 2.97 -26.28 -20.58
C GLU A 522 2.93 -27.70 -19.98
N THR A 523 4.06 -28.25 -19.54
CA THR A 523 4.17 -29.63 -19.07
C THR A 523 4.00 -29.80 -17.56
N ASN A 524 4.47 -28.84 -16.76
CA ASN A 524 4.47 -28.90 -15.30
C ASN A 524 3.64 -27.79 -14.64
N GLY A 525 3.36 -26.71 -15.37
CA GLY A 525 2.77 -25.49 -14.80
C GLY A 525 3.71 -24.77 -13.82
N ALA A 526 3.18 -23.70 -13.20
CA ALA A 526 3.86 -22.94 -12.17
C ALA A 526 2.95 -22.79 -10.95
N TRP A 527 2.88 -23.83 -10.11
CA TRP A 527 1.92 -23.91 -9.00
C TRP A 527 1.89 -22.64 -8.14
N GLY A 528 3.06 -22.15 -7.71
CA GLY A 528 3.15 -20.94 -6.89
C GLY A 528 2.54 -19.71 -7.57
N LEU A 529 2.95 -19.39 -8.80
CA LEU A 529 2.42 -18.21 -9.50
C LEU A 529 0.93 -18.34 -9.83
N PHE A 530 0.45 -19.54 -10.15
CA PHE A 530 -0.98 -19.78 -10.36
C PHE A 530 -1.76 -19.65 -9.05
N HIS A 531 -1.17 -20.05 -7.93
CA HIS A 531 -1.71 -19.86 -6.59
C HIS A 531 -1.83 -18.37 -6.23
N GLU A 532 -0.79 -17.56 -6.47
CA GLU A 532 -0.88 -16.11 -6.20
C GLU A 532 -1.92 -15.40 -7.06
N LEU A 533 -2.04 -15.76 -8.35
CA LEU A 533 -3.13 -15.29 -9.21
C LEU A 533 -4.51 -15.79 -8.72
N GLY A 534 -4.57 -16.98 -8.13
CA GLY A 534 -5.77 -17.54 -7.52
C GLY A 534 -6.26 -16.76 -6.31
N HIS A 535 -5.37 -16.18 -5.51
CA HIS A 535 -5.77 -15.34 -4.39
C HIS A 535 -6.58 -14.11 -4.87
N ASN A 536 -6.23 -13.53 -6.02
CA ASN A 536 -6.98 -12.42 -6.63
C ASN A 536 -8.43 -12.83 -7.05
N MET A 537 -8.74 -14.13 -7.08
CA MET A 537 -10.08 -14.65 -7.37
C MET A 537 -10.93 -14.90 -6.13
N GLN A 538 -10.34 -15.01 -4.93
CA GLN A 538 -11.07 -15.36 -3.72
C GLN A 538 -12.10 -14.28 -3.31
N GLN A 539 -13.18 -14.71 -2.64
CA GLN A 539 -14.18 -13.81 -2.06
C GLN A 539 -14.54 -14.25 -0.64
N GLY A 540 -14.81 -13.26 0.22
CA GLY A 540 -15.03 -13.49 1.65
C GLY A 540 -16.27 -14.32 1.99
N TRP A 541 -17.24 -14.45 1.08
CA TRP A 541 -18.47 -15.23 1.30
C TRP A 541 -18.32 -16.74 1.02
N TRP A 542 -17.22 -17.19 0.42
CA TRP A 542 -16.88 -18.63 0.32
C TRP A 542 -15.53 -18.98 0.96
N THR A 543 -14.69 -18.00 1.28
CA THR A 543 -13.45 -18.18 2.03
C THR A 543 -13.71 -17.88 3.52
N PHE A 544 -13.71 -18.93 4.34
CA PHE A 544 -13.86 -18.87 5.80
C PHE A 544 -12.53 -19.12 6.52
N GLU A 545 -12.48 -18.90 7.84
CA GLU A 545 -11.24 -19.09 8.63
C GLU A 545 -10.60 -20.46 8.35
N GLY A 546 -9.27 -20.47 8.16
CA GLY A 546 -8.49 -21.67 7.86
C GLY A 546 -8.48 -22.07 6.38
N THR A 547 -9.19 -21.34 5.50
CA THR A 547 -9.28 -21.71 4.06
C THR A 547 -8.67 -20.71 3.08
N GLY A 548 -8.01 -19.65 3.58
CA GLY A 548 -7.27 -18.70 2.73
C GLY A 548 -6.29 -19.39 1.78
N GLU A 549 -5.51 -20.35 2.30
CA GLU A 549 -4.56 -21.17 1.54
C GLU A 549 -5.18 -22.42 0.89
N VAL A 550 -6.51 -22.56 0.95
CA VAL A 550 -7.23 -23.75 0.46
C VAL A 550 -8.09 -23.41 -0.74
N THR A 551 -9.00 -22.43 -0.61
CA THR A 551 -9.94 -22.10 -1.70
C THR A 551 -9.23 -21.46 -2.89
N VAL A 552 -8.09 -20.80 -2.67
CA VAL A 552 -7.17 -20.35 -3.73
C VAL A 552 -6.77 -21.50 -4.65
N ASN A 553 -6.45 -22.66 -4.08
CA ASN A 553 -5.97 -23.81 -4.83
C ASN A 553 -7.06 -24.50 -5.67
N ILE A 554 -8.34 -24.14 -5.50
CA ILE A 554 -9.40 -24.55 -6.44
C ILE A 554 -9.14 -23.92 -7.81
N PHE A 555 -8.73 -22.64 -7.84
CA PHE A 555 -8.36 -21.93 -9.07
C PHE A 555 -7.04 -22.45 -9.65
N THR A 556 -6.05 -22.71 -8.79
CA THR A 556 -4.77 -23.32 -9.18
C THR A 556 -4.98 -24.67 -9.86
N LEU A 557 -5.75 -25.58 -9.24
CA LEU A 557 -6.08 -26.87 -9.84
C LEU A 557 -6.85 -26.73 -11.16
N HIS A 558 -7.73 -25.74 -11.28
CA HIS A 558 -8.45 -25.48 -12.53
C HIS A 558 -7.53 -25.03 -13.65
N ALA A 559 -6.61 -24.10 -13.37
CA ALA A 559 -5.64 -23.66 -14.36
C ALA A 559 -4.69 -24.80 -14.77
N MET A 560 -4.22 -25.59 -13.81
CA MET A 560 -3.42 -26.80 -14.08
C MET A 560 -4.14 -27.80 -14.99
N ASP A 561 -5.43 -28.04 -14.75
CA ASP A 561 -6.22 -28.94 -15.60
C ASP A 561 -6.50 -28.34 -16.98
N LYS A 562 -6.98 -27.09 -17.04
CA LYS A 562 -7.49 -26.51 -18.29
C LYS A 562 -6.42 -25.97 -19.22
N VAL A 563 -5.27 -25.58 -18.69
CA VAL A 563 -4.19 -24.98 -19.48
C VAL A 563 -3.00 -25.92 -19.58
N CYS A 564 -2.61 -26.62 -18.51
CA CYS A 564 -1.49 -27.56 -18.52
C CYS A 564 -1.90 -29.02 -18.77
N HIS A 565 -3.22 -29.31 -18.85
CA HIS A 565 -3.75 -30.67 -19.03
C HIS A 565 -3.34 -31.65 -17.91
N LEU A 566 -3.14 -31.14 -16.70
CA LEU A 566 -2.79 -31.92 -15.52
C LEU A 566 -4.03 -32.18 -14.66
N GLU A 567 -4.48 -33.44 -14.63
CA GLU A 567 -5.70 -33.82 -13.92
C GLU A 567 -5.58 -33.55 -12.41
N PRO A 568 -6.56 -32.84 -11.78
CA PRO A 568 -6.45 -32.40 -10.40
C PRO A 568 -6.24 -33.52 -9.39
N TRP A 569 -6.94 -34.65 -9.56
CA TRP A 569 -6.92 -35.74 -8.58
C TRP A 569 -5.55 -36.41 -8.49
N ILE A 570 -4.84 -36.55 -9.61
CA ILE A 570 -3.52 -37.21 -9.67
C ILE A 570 -2.36 -36.22 -9.72
N HIS A 571 -2.65 -34.92 -9.62
CA HIS A 571 -1.63 -33.87 -9.62
C HIS A 571 -0.61 -34.10 -8.49
N THR A 572 0.68 -34.01 -8.82
CA THR A 572 1.79 -34.37 -7.90
C THR A 572 1.72 -33.60 -6.59
N TRP A 573 1.56 -32.27 -6.63
CA TRP A 573 1.44 -31.44 -5.43
C TRP A 573 0.33 -31.90 -4.47
N LEU A 574 -0.84 -32.30 -5.01
CA LEU A 574 -1.95 -32.81 -4.20
C LEU A 574 -1.62 -34.20 -3.65
N GLN A 575 -1.07 -35.08 -4.50
CA GLN A 575 -0.71 -36.44 -4.12
C GLN A 575 0.40 -36.50 -3.06
N ASP A 576 1.32 -35.54 -3.02
CA ASP A 576 2.33 -35.42 -1.97
C ASP A 576 1.69 -35.26 -0.57
N GLN A 577 0.47 -34.75 -0.50
CA GLN A 577 -0.31 -34.57 0.73
C GLN A 577 -1.14 -35.80 1.11
N ILE A 578 -1.12 -36.88 0.31
CA ILE A 578 -2.07 -37.97 0.52
C ILE A 578 -1.80 -38.77 1.80
N SER A 579 -0.52 -38.96 2.14
CA SER A 579 -0.12 -39.70 3.33
C SER A 579 -0.52 -38.99 4.63
N SER A 580 -0.39 -37.65 4.66
CA SER A 580 -0.86 -36.84 5.80
C SER A 580 -2.39 -36.82 5.88
N THR A 581 -3.06 -36.82 4.73
CA THR A 581 -4.52 -36.85 4.61
C THR A 581 -5.12 -38.17 5.11
N LYS A 582 -4.55 -39.32 4.75
CA LYS A 582 -5.00 -40.63 5.27
C LYS A 582 -4.87 -40.68 6.80
N LYS A 583 -3.73 -40.22 7.35
CA LYS A 583 -3.53 -40.12 8.81
C LYS A 583 -4.53 -39.19 9.50
N TYR A 584 -4.92 -38.08 8.86
CA TYR A 584 -5.94 -37.18 9.37
C TYR A 584 -7.31 -37.87 9.48
N ILE A 585 -7.67 -38.66 8.45
CA ILE A 585 -8.92 -39.43 8.42
C ILE A 585 -8.90 -40.53 9.49
N GLU A 586 -7.81 -41.29 9.61
CA GLU A 586 -7.62 -42.34 10.64
C GLU A 586 -7.78 -41.81 12.07
N LYS A 587 -7.41 -40.55 12.31
CA LYS A 587 -7.54 -39.87 13.61
C LYS A 587 -8.94 -39.30 13.88
N GLY A 588 -9.90 -39.51 12.98
CA GLY A 588 -11.28 -39.08 13.19
C GLY A 588 -11.63 -37.71 12.61
N SER A 589 -10.78 -37.12 11.76
CA SER A 589 -11.05 -35.87 11.04
C SER A 589 -11.43 -34.68 11.92
N ASN A 590 -10.54 -34.26 12.81
CA ASN A 590 -10.77 -33.08 13.65
C ASN A 590 -10.72 -31.79 12.82
N PHE A 591 -11.82 -31.04 12.76
CA PHE A 591 -11.91 -29.83 11.95
C PHE A 591 -10.92 -28.73 12.30
N ASN A 592 -10.48 -28.61 13.56
CA ASN A 592 -9.47 -27.62 13.92
C ASN A 592 -8.11 -27.99 13.32
N GLU A 593 -7.74 -29.27 13.31
CA GLU A 593 -6.54 -29.76 12.62
C GLU A 593 -6.64 -29.59 11.10
N TRP A 594 -7.85 -29.74 10.54
CA TRP A 594 -8.12 -29.52 9.12
C TRP A 594 -7.82 -28.07 8.70
N LYS A 595 -8.26 -27.08 9.49
CA LYS A 595 -8.03 -25.65 9.23
C LYS A 595 -6.55 -25.26 9.22
N GLU A 596 -5.71 -26.02 9.92
CA GLU A 596 -4.26 -25.78 10.01
C GLU A 596 -3.47 -26.46 8.87
N LYS A 597 -4.11 -27.29 8.03
CA LYS A 597 -3.44 -28.13 7.04
C LYS A 597 -4.01 -27.95 5.64
N PRO A 598 -3.58 -26.91 4.90
CA PRO A 598 -4.16 -26.59 3.60
C PRO A 598 -4.11 -27.73 2.58
N GLY A 599 -3.02 -28.51 2.57
CA GLY A 599 -2.87 -29.69 1.72
C GLY A 599 -3.89 -30.81 2.01
N VAL A 600 -4.19 -31.05 3.29
CA VAL A 600 -5.25 -32.00 3.70
C VAL A 600 -6.62 -31.42 3.34
N ALA A 601 -6.80 -30.13 3.59
CA ALA A 601 -8.05 -29.43 3.34
C ALA A 601 -8.44 -29.38 1.86
N LEU A 602 -7.48 -29.30 0.95
CA LEU A 602 -7.75 -29.24 -0.49
C LEU A 602 -8.41 -30.52 -1.03
N PHE A 603 -8.21 -31.68 -0.40
CA PHE A 603 -8.72 -32.95 -0.92
C PHE A 603 -10.24 -33.03 -1.02
N ILE A 604 -11.01 -32.42 -0.09
CA ILE A 604 -12.48 -32.41 -0.23
C ILE A 604 -12.91 -31.65 -1.49
N TYR A 605 -12.22 -30.56 -1.81
CA TYR A 605 -12.50 -29.79 -3.01
C TYR A 605 -12.10 -30.56 -4.27
N ALA A 606 -10.95 -31.24 -4.25
CA ALA A 606 -10.51 -32.14 -5.32
C ALA A 606 -11.45 -33.35 -5.52
N GLN A 607 -12.02 -33.91 -4.45
CA GLN A 607 -13.06 -34.95 -4.53
C GLN A 607 -14.29 -34.41 -5.25
N LEU A 608 -14.77 -33.21 -4.89
CA LEU A 608 -15.91 -32.60 -5.57
C LEU A 608 -15.62 -32.36 -7.07
N ILE A 609 -14.39 -31.98 -7.44
CA ILE A 609 -13.98 -31.83 -8.85
C ILE A 609 -14.03 -33.19 -9.55
N ARG A 610 -13.47 -34.23 -8.93
CA ARG A 610 -13.43 -35.58 -9.49
C ARG A 610 -14.82 -36.17 -9.70
N GLU A 611 -15.72 -35.99 -8.73
CA GLU A 611 -17.06 -36.60 -8.75
C GLU A 611 -18.06 -35.84 -9.62
N TYR A 612 -17.94 -34.50 -9.69
CA TYR A 612 -18.95 -33.65 -10.34
C TYR A 612 -18.43 -32.76 -11.47
N GLY A 613 -17.12 -32.75 -11.71
CA GLY A 613 -16.47 -31.95 -12.74
C GLY A 613 -16.49 -30.44 -12.46
N TRP A 614 -15.75 -29.72 -13.29
CA TRP A 614 -15.63 -28.26 -13.20
C TRP A 614 -16.90 -27.49 -13.52
N SER A 615 -17.84 -28.05 -14.30
CA SER A 615 -19.12 -27.41 -14.58
C SER A 615 -19.88 -27.10 -13.30
N SER A 616 -19.85 -28.03 -12.33
CA SER A 616 -20.52 -27.86 -11.04
C SER A 616 -19.92 -26.72 -10.23
N TYR A 617 -18.59 -26.60 -10.19
CA TYR A 617 -17.92 -25.46 -9.56
C TYR A 617 -18.23 -24.13 -10.24
N LYS A 618 -18.21 -24.10 -11.58
CA LYS A 618 -18.54 -22.89 -12.33
C LYS A 618 -19.96 -22.42 -12.04
N ASP A 619 -20.91 -23.34 -11.97
CA ASP A 619 -22.30 -22.98 -11.65
C ASP A 619 -22.44 -22.49 -10.21
N VAL A 620 -21.76 -23.12 -9.25
CA VAL A 620 -21.69 -22.64 -7.86
C VAL A 620 -21.12 -21.24 -7.80
N PHE A 621 -19.94 -20.98 -8.36
CA PHE A 621 -19.32 -19.65 -8.32
C PHE A 621 -20.17 -18.58 -9.01
N ARG A 622 -20.75 -18.89 -10.18
CA ARG A 622 -21.72 -17.98 -10.84
C ARG A 622 -22.92 -17.68 -9.95
N LYS A 623 -23.40 -18.67 -9.18
CA LYS A 623 -24.49 -18.45 -8.23
C LYS A 623 -24.10 -17.50 -7.10
N TYR A 624 -22.87 -17.62 -6.61
CA TYR A 624 -22.32 -16.67 -5.63
C TYR A 624 -22.13 -15.27 -6.22
N GLU A 625 -21.61 -15.15 -7.44
CA GLU A 625 -21.45 -13.84 -8.11
C GLU A 625 -22.79 -13.18 -8.43
N GLU A 626 -23.83 -13.96 -8.74
CA GLU A 626 -25.20 -13.47 -8.94
C GLU A 626 -25.82 -12.96 -7.63
N ILE A 627 -25.69 -13.73 -6.55
CA ILE A 627 -26.39 -13.44 -5.28
C ILE A 627 -25.62 -12.45 -4.40
N GLN A 628 -24.29 -12.58 -4.36
CA GLN A 628 -23.39 -11.88 -3.43
C GLN A 628 -23.91 -11.94 -1.97
N PRO A 629 -24.00 -13.14 -1.38
CA PRO A 629 -24.68 -13.34 -0.12
C PRO A 629 -23.97 -12.62 1.03
N LYS A 630 -24.76 -11.98 1.90
CA LYS A 630 -24.27 -11.36 3.13
C LYS A 630 -24.24 -12.39 4.25
N LEU A 631 -23.09 -13.00 4.48
CA LEU A 631 -22.86 -14.02 5.49
C LEU A 631 -22.03 -13.42 6.63
N GLY A 632 -22.57 -13.43 7.85
CA GLY A 632 -22.01 -12.75 9.02
C GLY A 632 -21.04 -13.62 9.84
N SER A 633 -21.01 -14.93 9.62
CA SER A 633 -20.15 -15.87 10.34
C SER A 633 -19.59 -16.98 9.45
N ASP A 634 -18.53 -17.63 9.90
CA ASP A 634 -17.94 -18.76 9.17
C ASP A 634 -18.86 -19.99 9.13
N GLN A 635 -19.69 -20.20 10.17
CA GLN A 635 -20.69 -21.26 10.14
C GLN A 635 -21.72 -21.05 9.02
N GLU A 636 -22.17 -19.80 8.82
CA GLU A 636 -23.08 -19.46 7.73
C GLU A 636 -22.42 -19.66 6.35
N LYS A 637 -21.13 -19.33 6.21
CA LYS A 637 -20.36 -19.59 4.98
C LYS A 637 -20.28 -21.08 4.65
N MET A 638 -19.94 -21.91 5.65
CA MET A 638 -19.86 -23.36 5.47
C MET A 638 -21.21 -23.96 5.10
N ASP A 639 -22.27 -23.62 5.86
CA ASP A 639 -23.62 -24.11 5.58
C ASP A 639 -24.10 -23.68 4.19
N TYR A 640 -23.86 -22.41 3.83
CA TYR A 640 -24.26 -21.89 2.52
C TYR A 640 -23.48 -22.56 1.37
N TRP A 641 -22.18 -22.84 1.56
CA TRP A 641 -21.38 -23.60 0.58
C TRP A 641 -21.94 -25.00 0.38
N ILE A 642 -22.17 -25.74 1.47
CA ILE A 642 -22.68 -27.11 1.44
C ILE A 642 -24.06 -27.16 0.77
N THR A 643 -24.97 -26.26 1.14
CA THR A 643 -26.32 -26.21 0.57
C THR A 643 -26.31 -25.80 -0.90
N THR A 644 -25.54 -24.78 -1.26
CA THR A 644 -25.46 -24.31 -2.65
C THR A 644 -24.87 -25.39 -3.55
N PHE A 645 -23.77 -26.01 -3.15
CA PHE A 645 -23.15 -27.09 -3.92
C PHE A 645 -24.08 -28.31 -4.02
N SER A 646 -24.67 -28.75 -2.91
CA SER A 646 -25.59 -29.90 -2.88
C SER A 646 -26.77 -29.73 -3.83
N ARG A 647 -27.37 -28.52 -3.85
CA ARG A 647 -28.47 -28.21 -4.76
C ARG A 647 -28.01 -28.17 -6.22
N GLN A 648 -26.82 -27.65 -6.48
CA GLN A 648 -26.29 -27.57 -7.84
C GLN A 648 -26.04 -28.96 -8.43
N VAL A 649 -25.53 -29.90 -7.63
CA VAL A 649 -25.24 -31.27 -8.09
C VAL A 649 -26.42 -32.24 -7.89
N GLY A 650 -27.50 -31.79 -7.25
CA GLY A 650 -28.67 -32.61 -6.97
C GLY A 650 -28.47 -33.72 -5.94
N HIS A 651 -27.39 -33.67 -5.16
CA HIS A 651 -27.04 -34.69 -4.15
C HIS A 651 -26.85 -34.08 -2.77
N ASN A 652 -27.18 -34.84 -1.73
CA ASN A 652 -26.94 -34.46 -0.34
C ASN A 652 -25.45 -34.66 0.01
N LEU A 653 -24.67 -33.57 0.06
CA LEU A 653 -23.24 -33.64 0.38
C LEU A 653 -22.94 -33.64 1.89
N VAL A 654 -23.95 -33.54 2.76
CA VAL A 654 -23.75 -33.53 4.22
C VAL A 654 -22.90 -34.72 4.71
N PRO A 655 -23.11 -35.97 4.26
CA PRO A 655 -22.27 -37.09 4.70
C PRO A 655 -20.80 -36.93 4.31
N LEU A 656 -20.51 -36.36 3.14
CA LEU A 656 -19.13 -36.08 2.71
C LEU A 656 -18.48 -35.03 3.61
N PHE A 657 -19.14 -33.90 3.85
CA PHE A 657 -18.58 -32.84 4.70
C PHE A 657 -18.43 -33.30 6.17
N LYS A 658 -19.35 -34.13 6.68
CA LYS A 658 -19.20 -34.78 8.00
C LYS A 658 -18.02 -35.73 8.06
N PHE A 659 -17.80 -36.52 7.01
CA PHE A 659 -16.61 -37.38 6.90
C PHE A 659 -15.33 -36.55 7.02
N TRP A 660 -15.30 -35.35 6.46
CA TRP A 660 -14.18 -34.41 6.60
C TRP A 660 -14.13 -33.63 7.91
N GLY A 661 -15.11 -33.80 8.79
CA GLY A 661 -15.15 -33.19 10.14
C GLY A 661 -15.92 -31.89 10.23
N PHE A 662 -16.54 -31.39 9.16
CA PHE A 662 -17.18 -30.08 9.17
C PHE A 662 -18.31 -29.98 10.21
N PRO A 663 -18.40 -28.86 10.96
CA PRO A 663 -19.59 -28.53 11.71
C PRO A 663 -20.69 -28.07 10.73
N ILE A 664 -21.87 -28.69 10.82
CA ILE A 664 -23.01 -28.41 9.93
C ILE A 664 -24.24 -28.16 10.79
N SER A 665 -24.96 -27.07 10.53
CA SER A 665 -26.16 -26.77 11.32
C SER A 665 -27.26 -27.80 11.08
N LYS A 666 -28.13 -27.96 12.08
CA LYS A 666 -29.31 -28.82 11.97
C LYS A 666 -30.22 -28.39 10.81
N SER A 667 -30.33 -27.08 10.57
CA SER A 667 -31.11 -26.53 9.47
C SER A 667 -30.62 -27.04 8.11
N THR A 668 -29.30 -27.01 7.87
CA THR A 668 -28.70 -27.52 6.63
C THR A 668 -28.91 -29.02 6.46
N ILE A 669 -28.76 -29.80 7.54
CA ILE A 669 -29.02 -31.24 7.53
C ILE A 669 -30.49 -31.53 7.16
N ASP A 670 -31.43 -30.83 7.79
CA ASP A 670 -32.86 -31.01 7.55
C ASP A 670 -33.31 -30.54 6.15
N ASP A 671 -32.68 -29.52 5.60
CA ASP A 671 -32.94 -29.00 4.26
C ASP A 671 -32.54 -29.99 3.16
N LEU A 672 -31.36 -30.61 3.30
CA LEU A 672 -30.77 -31.45 2.26
C LEU A 672 -31.18 -32.93 2.34
N LYS A 673 -31.85 -33.38 3.41
CA LYS A 673 -32.19 -34.80 3.63
C LYS A 673 -33.05 -35.46 2.56
N LYS A 674 -33.73 -34.66 1.72
CA LYS A 674 -34.56 -35.17 0.61
C LYS A 674 -33.76 -35.46 -0.65
N LEU A 675 -32.54 -34.94 -0.77
CA LEU A 675 -31.66 -35.23 -1.90
C LEU A 675 -30.98 -36.60 -1.69
N PRO A 676 -30.75 -37.38 -2.76
CA PRO A 676 -30.04 -38.64 -2.65
C PRO A 676 -28.59 -38.40 -2.23
N ILE A 677 -28.04 -39.31 -1.43
CA ILE A 677 -26.64 -39.26 -0.99
C ILE A 677 -25.78 -39.89 -2.09
N PRO A 678 -24.67 -39.24 -2.50
CA PRO A 678 -23.84 -39.77 -3.58
C PRO A 678 -23.09 -41.02 -3.13
N GLN A 679 -22.75 -41.89 -4.07
CA GLN A 679 -21.89 -43.05 -3.82
C GLN A 679 -20.47 -42.73 -4.27
N ILE A 680 -19.68 -42.13 -3.39
CA ILE A 680 -18.28 -41.77 -3.66
C ILE A 680 -17.38 -42.95 -3.30
N TYR A 681 -16.61 -43.44 -4.26
CA TYR A 681 -15.68 -44.55 -4.07
C TYR A 681 -14.24 -44.13 -4.43
N ASP A 682 -13.48 -43.76 -3.42
CA ASP A 682 -12.07 -43.43 -3.56
C ASP A 682 -11.23 -43.92 -2.37
N GLN A 683 -9.91 -43.79 -2.53
CA GLN A 683 -8.93 -44.26 -1.55
C GLN A 683 -8.94 -43.52 -0.22
N LEU A 684 -9.63 -42.37 -0.11
CA LEU A 684 -9.76 -41.62 1.13
C LEU A 684 -10.98 -42.10 1.91
N ILE A 685 -12.13 -42.28 1.24
CA ILE A 685 -13.33 -42.86 1.86
C ILE A 685 -13.05 -44.27 2.40
N GLN A 686 -12.26 -45.06 1.66
CA GLN A 686 -11.86 -46.42 2.07
C GLN A 686 -11.00 -46.48 3.34
N VAL A 687 -10.43 -45.37 3.80
CA VAL A 687 -9.68 -45.33 5.08
C VAL A 687 -10.61 -45.51 6.28
N ALA A 688 -11.82 -44.97 6.21
CA ALA A 688 -12.81 -45.02 7.29
C ALA A 688 -14.24 -45.08 6.72
N PRO A 689 -14.58 -46.14 5.96
CA PRO A 689 -15.84 -46.23 5.22
C PRO A 689 -17.07 -46.18 6.15
N GLU A 690 -16.93 -46.65 7.38
CA GLU A 690 -17.98 -46.63 8.41
C GLU A 690 -18.43 -45.22 8.82
N ARG A 691 -17.61 -44.19 8.58
CA ARG A 691 -17.96 -42.79 8.86
C ARG A 691 -18.68 -42.11 7.70
N TYR A 692 -18.66 -42.71 6.51
CA TYR A 692 -19.40 -42.22 5.35
C TYR A 692 -20.77 -42.92 5.29
N SER A 693 -21.74 -42.37 6.02
CA SER A 693 -23.10 -42.92 6.05
C SER A 693 -23.90 -42.51 4.81
N ILE A 694 -24.20 -43.49 3.95
CA ILE A 694 -25.11 -43.37 2.78
C ILE A 694 -26.57 -43.42 3.22
#